data_AF-A0A7H0KBN6-F1
#
_entry.id   AF-A0A7H0KBN6-F1
#
_cell.length_a   1.000
_cell.length_b   1.000
_cell.length_c   1.000
_cell.angle_alpha   90.00
_cell.angle_beta   90.00
_cell.angle_gamma   90.00
#
_symmetry.space_group_name_H-M   'P 1'
#
loop_
_entity.id
_entity.type
_entity.pdbx_description
1 polymer ?
#
loop_
_entity_poly.entity_id
_entity_poly.type
_entity_poly.pdbx_seq_one_letter_code
_entity_poly.pdbx_strand_id
1 'polypeptide(L)'
;MTRPPVTRRNGVKRITATATVLALAGGVAAVPLGPLGPIDVAHAQVAPTQQPGINFGAVQNARGDWEASVFFQSPMTVRTVSIDFVPADSTNPREEAPVGDPVFTRIPEVADYRVDHMRRTQVLASYDVKAYRTQGTSTSGHPTIRITYELPGVEVGQNERLALFAPGMGASYPTPLRGGGARFTRPTVNADIRGVVTIHEATEDEYRQTQVKIRQGAETFSSPVQADGSYEIAMTSPSGTMEISVVPPAGFATPEPKTWQAAEGLAAPDFEVYPISVSGKLIDASGAPVANAKVTVAGRYAVTDEKGNFTVSKVPVGTHEVVIGGTERTRGETLRGVPVSDQRDNRINDITVETKPQFGAVSGRVTDPAGDGVRNVVVQAGGRSNITDAQGNYAITGIPTGLTSVEVVDVPAGFIRPEALERDVQVNGVDDANFALEAEPTPTPTTSATPTTTKTTPPTSTRPVPTTTTQKPTSTTTTSTRPVPTTPTQRPTPTTTRSTNPTSTRPTTTTTTQRPTPTTTRPAPQVGAVEGIVVDGYGDPVVGATVTLSDARGATRNVTVGTDGRVRVGNVTPGEYTVTVAAPPLYADMVVPSVSVRAGETTNLPALVLRPVPARFDWDRVVVKPGETRVSVPTRSGGLSQEANFRTSGVTRIEPDGTTTQIPAAESWISVEGDGTLVARPPRNAEPGEYRVKVTDVTGETHVITVEVADPTPMSEQYAVRFPVIPVPAGATRQAGRPRATVTDGPFTYADRRLPEGTRFSVDPAVSDWVRVDGNGRLTFTPPAGAAPGTRRIAVTVTFPDGSVGTYSAEIEIGDPLLAYTTKLGYEDGLSVRPNEAVTVLRTGAAVLPPNTTFEVDRSKPLGDWMAVVDEYTGNLRVFAPGQGTTVDVPVVAYFADGSFTRLTASVRLSTSSALSSKHTLSYADTAAAPGATTAVALTGAVPEGTTFALVDDGGLRSVDVDRQNGTLKVSLPNDAQLDEPYTTTVRVRYPDGSTEEIAARITATSEAVRFAPRATAATVEVGGSAVIRTGLPPGAKLLPFDRNGWNVQYNPATGELTVEANAAVPPGTVLTVPVEVTFPDGSKKVVEYPVTATGTTPPVQESGSSVGGWIAVVLGALAALAGIGFAAFVNQDAIRAQLQRFGF
;
A
#
# COMPACT_ATOMS: atom_id res chain seq x y z
N MET A 1 33.84 -68.94 -15.53
CA MET A 1 34.43 -67.61 -15.20
C MET A 1 33.46 -66.51 -15.61
N THR A 2 33.52 -65.33 -14.98
CA THR A 2 33.03 -64.01 -15.49
C THR A 2 31.62 -63.85 -16.10
N ARG A 3 30.78 -63.06 -15.40
CA ARG A 3 29.57 -62.29 -15.84
C ARG A 3 28.32 -63.02 -16.42
N PRO A 4 27.10 -62.75 -15.90
CA PRO A 4 25.82 -63.03 -16.57
C PRO A 4 25.20 -61.80 -17.31
N PRO A 5 24.32 -62.00 -18.32
CA PRO A 5 23.57 -60.95 -19.06
C PRO A 5 22.06 -60.82 -18.66
N VAL A 6 21.19 -60.25 -19.51
CA VAL A 6 20.03 -59.42 -19.10
C VAL A 6 18.66 -59.72 -19.78
N THR A 7 17.58 -59.95 -18.98
CA THR A 7 16.09 -59.91 -19.27
C THR A 7 15.48 -60.94 -20.28
N ARG A 8 14.17 -61.34 -20.24
CA ARG A 8 12.88 -60.66 -19.89
C ARG A 8 11.74 -61.58 -19.31
N ARG A 9 10.93 -61.01 -18.40
CA ARG A 9 9.47 -61.13 -17.97
C ARG A 9 8.54 -62.34 -18.27
N ASN A 10 7.53 -62.54 -17.39
CA ASN A 10 6.35 -63.46 -17.46
C ASN A 10 5.14 -62.94 -16.60
N GLY A 11 3.90 -63.50 -16.70
CA GLY A 11 2.67 -63.11 -15.91
C GLY A 11 1.50 -64.13 -15.91
N VAL A 12 0.55 -64.12 -14.92
CA VAL A 12 -0.17 -65.33 -14.41
C VAL A 12 -1.53 -65.11 -13.63
N LYS A 13 -2.58 -65.98 -13.83
CA LYS A 13 -3.71 -66.52 -12.94
C LYS A 13 -4.64 -65.58 -12.07
N ARG A 14 -5.79 -66.00 -11.43
CA ARG A 14 -7.00 -66.87 -11.73
C ARG A 14 -8.07 -66.92 -10.56
N ILE A 15 -9.39 -66.84 -10.89
CA ILE A 15 -10.59 -67.58 -10.33
C ILE A 15 -11.28 -67.19 -8.97
N THR A 16 -12.59 -67.56 -8.86
CA THR A 16 -13.71 -67.22 -7.92
C THR A 16 -13.98 -68.20 -6.75
N ALA A 17 -14.66 -67.77 -5.66
CA ALA A 17 -15.41 -68.60 -4.67
C ALA A 17 -16.47 -67.79 -3.83
N THR A 18 -17.22 -68.42 -2.90
CA THR A 18 -18.47 -67.88 -2.28
C THR A 18 -18.71 -68.27 -0.79
N ALA A 19 -19.51 -67.47 -0.04
CA ALA A 19 -20.44 -67.84 1.06
C ALA A 19 -20.08 -67.68 2.59
N THR A 20 -20.83 -66.78 3.27
CA THR A 20 -21.74 -67.03 4.43
C THR A 20 -21.24 -67.41 5.86
N VAL A 21 -21.31 -66.43 6.79
CA VAL A 21 -21.77 -66.47 8.24
C VAL A 21 -21.00 -67.32 9.29
N LEU A 22 -20.51 -66.68 10.39
CA LEU A 22 -21.07 -66.73 11.77
C LEU A 22 -20.30 -65.77 12.73
N ALA A 23 -20.87 -65.47 13.91
CA ALA A 23 -20.37 -64.52 14.92
C ALA A 23 -19.32 -65.08 15.89
N LEU A 24 -18.58 -64.19 16.58
CA LEU A 24 -18.43 -64.15 18.06
C LEU A 24 -17.56 -62.95 18.53
N ALA A 25 -17.52 -62.70 19.84
CA ALA A 25 -16.82 -61.57 20.47
C ALA A 25 -15.44 -61.96 21.06
N GLY A 26 -14.55 -60.98 21.17
CA GLY A 26 -13.24 -61.10 21.84
C GLY A 26 -12.18 -60.21 21.18
N GLY A 27 -11.51 -59.36 21.96
CA GLY A 27 -10.43 -58.49 21.46
C GLY A 27 -9.04 -59.00 21.84
N VAL A 28 -8.07 -58.80 20.94
CA VAL A 28 -6.61 -58.84 21.19
C VAL A 28 -5.96 -57.76 20.32
N ALA A 29 -4.79 -57.25 20.72
CA ALA A 29 -4.07 -56.18 20.05
C ALA A 29 -3.64 -56.51 18.60
N ALA A 30 -3.54 -55.47 17.77
CA ALA A 30 -3.03 -55.59 16.41
C ALA A 30 -1.52 -55.91 16.38
N VAL A 31 -1.14 -56.94 15.63
CA VAL A 31 0.26 -57.17 15.23
C VAL A 31 0.45 -56.58 13.83
N PRO A 32 1.36 -55.60 13.63
CA PRO A 32 1.61 -55.04 12.31
C PRO A 32 2.43 -56.01 11.45
N LEU A 33 1.75 -56.76 10.57
CA LEU A 33 2.42 -57.48 9.49
C LEU A 33 2.81 -56.49 8.39
N GLY A 34 4.08 -56.56 7.97
CA GLY A 34 4.66 -55.64 6.99
C GLY A 34 4.11 -55.78 5.56
N PRO A 35 4.44 -54.84 4.66
CA PRO A 35 3.82 -54.74 3.35
C PRO A 35 4.19 -55.91 2.43
N LEU A 36 3.21 -56.76 2.13
CA LEU A 36 3.22 -57.59 0.93
C LEU A 36 2.68 -56.78 -0.25
N GLY A 37 3.34 -56.87 -1.40
CA GLY A 37 2.97 -56.15 -2.62
C GLY A 37 1.61 -56.57 -3.20
N PRO A 38 1.07 -55.80 -4.16
CA PRO A 38 -0.32 -55.94 -4.59
C PRO A 38 -0.60 -57.31 -5.22
N ILE A 39 -1.60 -57.98 -4.66
CA ILE A 39 -2.47 -58.88 -5.40
C ILE A 39 -3.71 -58.05 -5.71
N ASP A 40 -4.03 -57.87 -6.99
CA ASP A 40 -5.21 -57.13 -7.43
C ASP A 40 -6.49 -57.91 -7.12
N VAL A 41 -6.91 -57.89 -5.86
CA VAL A 41 -8.23 -58.35 -5.43
C VAL A 41 -9.17 -57.16 -5.56
N ALA A 42 -10.15 -57.24 -6.46
CA ALA A 42 -11.13 -56.18 -6.64
C ALA A 42 -11.88 -55.90 -5.32
N HIS A 43 -11.60 -54.74 -4.71
CA HIS A 43 -12.24 -54.32 -3.46
C HIS A 43 -13.73 -54.08 -3.71
N ALA A 44 -14.57 -55.03 -3.28
CA ALA A 44 -16.01 -54.85 -3.32
C ALA A 44 -16.42 -53.78 -2.31
N GLN A 45 -17.04 -52.69 -2.78
CA GLN A 45 -17.55 -51.60 -1.95
C GLN A 45 -18.40 -52.15 -0.78
N VAL A 46 -18.15 -51.63 0.42
CA VAL A 46 -18.91 -52.01 1.62
C VAL A 46 -20.30 -51.38 1.55
N ALA A 47 -21.33 -52.22 1.54
CA ALA A 47 -22.72 -51.75 1.48
C ALA A 47 -23.05 -50.87 2.71
N PRO A 48 -23.63 -49.68 2.53
CA PRO A 48 -23.93 -48.77 3.64
C PRO A 48 -25.09 -49.29 4.48
N THR A 49 -24.93 -49.29 5.81
CA THR A 49 -26.03 -49.46 6.75
C THR A 49 -26.98 -48.27 6.62
N GLN A 50 -28.24 -48.54 6.29
CA GLN A 50 -29.27 -47.51 6.10
C GLN A 50 -29.80 -47.00 7.45
N GLN A 51 -30.29 -45.76 7.47
CA GLN A 51 -30.93 -45.16 8.65
C GLN A 51 -32.20 -45.95 9.05
N PRO A 52 -32.44 -46.20 10.35
CA PRO A 52 -33.68 -46.82 10.82
C PRO A 52 -34.93 -46.11 10.27
N GLY A 53 -35.87 -46.88 9.71
CA GLY A 53 -37.06 -46.35 9.02
C GLY A 53 -36.90 -46.19 7.50
N ILE A 54 -35.68 -46.09 6.98
CA ILE A 54 -35.38 -46.12 5.54
C ILE A 54 -35.03 -47.54 5.09
N ASN A 55 -35.56 -47.97 3.94
CA ASN A 55 -35.34 -49.30 3.36
C ASN A 55 -34.08 -49.33 2.49
N PHE A 56 -34.06 -48.51 1.43
CA PHE A 56 -32.92 -48.25 0.56
C PHE A 56 -33.13 -46.96 -0.23
N GLY A 57 -32.08 -46.49 -0.92
CA GLY A 57 -32.20 -45.46 -1.95
C GLY A 57 -31.71 -45.98 -3.31
N ALA A 58 -32.11 -45.31 -4.38
CA ALA A 58 -31.68 -45.63 -5.74
C ALA A 58 -31.54 -44.35 -6.58
N VAL A 59 -30.47 -44.26 -7.37
CA VAL A 59 -30.29 -43.21 -8.39
C VAL A 59 -30.22 -43.89 -9.75
N GLN A 60 -31.06 -43.48 -10.70
CA GLN A 60 -31.24 -44.15 -11.99
C GLN A 60 -31.74 -43.20 -13.09
N ASN A 61 -31.65 -43.64 -14.35
CA ASN A 61 -32.23 -42.93 -15.47
C ASN A 61 -33.55 -43.59 -15.88
N ALA A 62 -34.65 -42.85 -15.81
CA ALA A 62 -36.01 -43.34 -16.02
C ALA A 62 -36.67 -42.56 -17.18
N ARG A 63 -36.89 -43.25 -18.31
CA ARG A 63 -37.59 -42.72 -19.51
C ARG A 63 -36.98 -41.47 -20.18
N GLY A 64 -35.76 -41.07 -19.79
CA GLY A 64 -35.08 -39.85 -20.26
C GLY A 64 -34.78 -38.86 -19.13
N ASP A 65 -35.51 -38.98 -18.02
CA ASP A 65 -35.29 -38.20 -16.81
C ASP A 65 -34.23 -38.89 -15.92
N TRP A 66 -33.56 -38.12 -15.08
CA TRP A 66 -32.75 -38.65 -13.97
C TRP A 66 -33.59 -38.66 -12.70
N GLU A 67 -33.58 -39.77 -11.97
CA GLU A 67 -34.46 -40.05 -10.82
C GLU A 67 -33.62 -40.51 -9.61
N ALA A 68 -33.76 -39.80 -8.49
CA ALA A 68 -33.18 -40.18 -7.20
C ALA A 68 -34.29 -40.46 -6.17
N SER A 69 -34.43 -41.73 -5.77
CA SER A 69 -35.51 -42.22 -4.90
C SER A 69 -35.02 -42.64 -3.51
N VAL A 70 -35.86 -42.38 -2.50
CA VAL A 70 -35.73 -42.93 -1.13
C VAL A 70 -36.99 -43.75 -0.81
N PHE A 71 -36.81 -44.99 -0.36
CA PHE A 71 -37.90 -45.93 -0.03
C PHE A 71 -37.99 -46.15 1.48
N PHE A 72 -39.20 -46.11 2.04
CA PHE A 72 -39.43 -46.15 3.49
C PHE A 72 -39.97 -47.49 3.99
N GLN A 73 -39.45 -47.98 5.11
CA GLN A 73 -39.89 -49.22 5.78
C GLN A 73 -40.75 -48.98 7.04
N SER A 74 -40.77 -47.75 7.57
CA SER A 74 -41.59 -47.33 8.71
C SER A 74 -42.15 -45.93 8.49
N PRO A 75 -43.29 -45.54 9.10
CA PRO A 75 -43.82 -44.18 8.99
C PRO A 75 -42.88 -43.14 9.62
N MET A 76 -42.71 -41.98 8.97
CA MET A 76 -41.93 -40.85 9.51
C MET A 76 -42.32 -39.51 8.87
N THR A 77 -42.05 -38.41 9.56
CA THR A 77 -42.19 -37.05 9.01
C THR A 77 -40.88 -36.59 8.39
N VAL A 78 -40.88 -36.24 7.11
CA VAL A 78 -39.69 -35.89 6.32
C VAL A 78 -39.59 -34.38 6.12
N ARG A 79 -38.50 -33.78 6.61
CA ARG A 79 -38.18 -32.35 6.46
C ARG A 79 -36.94 -32.12 5.59
N THR A 80 -35.92 -32.97 5.69
CA THR A 80 -34.77 -32.95 4.79
C THR A 80 -34.46 -34.34 4.28
N VAL A 81 -33.96 -34.44 3.05
CA VAL A 81 -33.54 -35.68 2.40
C VAL A 81 -32.19 -35.46 1.74
N SER A 82 -31.24 -36.32 2.05
CA SER A 82 -29.86 -36.27 1.54
C SER A 82 -29.51 -37.64 0.95
N ILE A 83 -28.95 -37.70 -0.25
CA ILE A 83 -28.66 -38.96 -0.96
C ILE A 83 -27.22 -38.96 -1.46
N ASP A 84 -26.36 -39.76 -0.83
CA ASP A 84 -24.99 -40.05 -1.28
C ASP A 84 -24.96 -41.18 -2.32
N PHE A 85 -24.18 -41.03 -3.40
CA PHE A 85 -23.82 -42.13 -4.31
C PHE A 85 -22.41 -41.99 -4.92
N VAL A 86 -21.76 -43.11 -5.22
CA VAL A 86 -20.47 -43.12 -5.95
C VAL A 86 -20.74 -43.14 -7.47
N PRO A 87 -20.31 -42.12 -8.24
CA PRO A 87 -20.43 -42.13 -9.70
C PRO A 87 -19.39 -43.05 -10.36
N ALA A 88 -19.69 -43.52 -11.57
CA ALA A 88 -18.71 -44.21 -12.41
C ALA A 88 -17.79 -43.22 -13.14
N ASP A 89 -16.56 -43.64 -13.45
CA ASP A 89 -15.74 -42.95 -14.46
C ASP A 89 -16.44 -42.98 -15.84
N SER A 90 -16.20 -41.92 -16.60
CA SER A 90 -16.66 -41.74 -17.97
C SER A 90 -15.89 -42.53 -19.03
N THR A 91 -14.65 -42.95 -18.76
CA THR A 91 -13.84 -43.74 -19.72
C THR A 91 -13.97 -45.25 -19.51
N ASN A 92 -14.14 -45.73 -18.27
CA ASN A 92 -14.54 -47.10 -17.96
C ASN A 92 -15.71 -47.15 -16.94
N PRO A 93 -16.94 -47.54 -17.35
CA PRO A 93 -18.10 -47.62 -16.47
C PRO A 93 -18.09 -48.78 -15.46
N ARG A 94 -16.91 -49.41 -15.26
CA ARG A 94 -16.61 -50.38 -14.19
C ARG A 94 -15.57 -49.86 -13.18
N GLU A 95 -15.02 -48.67 -13.39
CA GLU A 95 -14.04 -48.04 -12.51
C GLU A 95 -14.65 -46.82 -11.80
N GLU A 96 -14.06 -46.47 -10.66
CA GLU A 96 -14.54 -45.44 -9.75
C GLU A 96 -13.91 -44.09 -10.10
N ALA A 97 -14.70 -43.02 -10.08
CA ALA A 97 -14.19 -41.69 -10.43
C ALA A 97 -13.22 -41.14 -9.34
N PRO A 98 -11.99 -40.72 -9.70
CA PRO A 98 -11.02 -40.19 -8.75
C PRO A 98 -11.40 -38.79 -8.23
N VAL A 99 -10.76 -38.37 -7.12
CA VAL A 99 -10.91 -37.01 -6.59
C VAL A 99 -10.51 -35.98 -7.66
N GLY A 100 -11.46 -35.11 -8.03
CA GLY A 100 -11.26 -34.09 -9.07
C GLY A 100 -11.77 -34.45 -10.46
N ASP A 101 -12.40 -35.62 -10.65
CA ASP A 101 -13.02 -35.99 -11.93
C ASP A 101 -14.18 -35.02 -12.31
N PRO A 102 -14.31 -34.60 -13.59
CA PRO A 102 -15.43 -33.77 -14.06
C PRO A 102 -16.84 -34.34 -13.79
N VAL A 103 -16.99 -35.63 -13.49
CA VAL A 103 -18.28 -36.25 -13.14
C VAL A 103 -18.92 -35.62 -11.90
N PHE A 104 -18.11 -35.15 -10.93
CA PHE A 104 -18.59 -34.50 -9.70
C PHE A 104 -19.16 -33.08 -9.94
N THR A 105 -18.98 -32.51 -11.13
CA THR A 105 -19.52 -31.19 -11.52
C THR A 105 -20.63 -31.26 -12.59
N ARG A 106 -21.04 -32.46 -13.03
CA ARG A 106 -22.12 -32.64 -14.02
C ARG A 106 -23.52 -32.33 -13.50
N ILE A 107 -23.73 -32.48 -12.19
CA ILE A 107 -24.91 -31.96 -11.50
C ILE A 107 -24.56 -30.54 -11.02
N PRO A 108 -25.38 -29.52 -11.30
CA PRO A 108 -25.16 -28.17 -10.77
C PRO A 108 -25.09 -28.14 -9.25
N GLU A 109 -24.34 -27.18 -8.71
CA GLU A 109 -24.20 -26.99 -7.26
C GLU A 109 -25.53 -26.68 -6.56
N VAL A 110 -26.40 -25.95 -7.26
CA VAL A 110 -27.77 -25.64 -6.85
C VAL A 110 -28.66 -25.70 -8.09
N ALA A 111 -29.79 -26.41 -8.01
CA ALA A 111 -30.80 -26.45 -9.07
C ALA A 111 -32.20 -26.73 -8.51
N ASP A 112 -33.22 -26.46 -9.33
CA ASP A 112 -34.63 -26.68 -9.01
C ASP A 112 -35.14 -27.99 -9.63
N TYR A 113 -35.87 -28.76 -8.83
CA TYR A 113 -36.28 -30.15 -9.11
C TYR A 113 -37.71 -30.41 -8.63
N ARG A 114 -38.35 -31.46 -9.16
CA ARG A 114 -39.65 -31.93 -8.65
C ARG A 114 -39.46 -33.19 -7.81
N VAL A 115 -40.02 -33.22 -6.60
CA VAL A 115 -40.12 -34.42 -5.75
C VAL A 115 -41.55 -34.95 -5.81
N ASP A 116 -41.74 -36.17 -6.30
CA ASP A 116 -43.02 -36.87 -6.20
C ASP A 116 -43.01 -37.80 -4.98
N HIS A 117 -43.98 -37.61 -4.08
CA HIS A 117 -44.32 -38.56 -3.03
C HIS A 117 -45.23 -39.64 -3.62
N MET A 118 -44.81 -40.91 -3.56
CA MET A 118 -45.47 -41.99 -4.28
C MET A 118 -45.73 -43.22 -3.42
N ARG A 119 -46.89 -43.85 -3.64
CA ARG A 119 -47.21 -45.20 -3.19
C ARG A 119 -47.30 -46.12 -4.41
N ARG A 120 -46.33 -47.03 -4.56
CA ARG A 120 -46.10 -47.82 -5.79
C ARG A 120 -45.93 -46.90 -7.01
N THR A 121 -46.88 -46.90 -7.94
CA THR A 121 -46.88 -46.08 -9.17
C THR A 121 -47.79 -44.87 -9.10
N GLN A 122 -48.54 -44.68 -8.01
CA GLN A 122 -49.42 -43.53 -7.80
C GLN A 122 -48.66 -42.41 -7.11
N VAL A 123 -48.69 -41.21 -7.70
CA VAL A 123 -48.28 -39.96 -7.02
C VAL A 123 -49.39 -39.57 -6.03
N LEU A 124 -48.99 -39.27 -4.80
CA LEU A 124 -49.85 -38.77 -3.72
C LEU A 124 -49.79 -37.25 -3.63
N ALA A 125 -48.58 -36.69 -3.78
CA ALA A 125 -48.30 -35.26 -3.84
C ALA A 125 -47.01 -35.01 -4.64
N SER A 126 -46.84 -33.80 -5.16
CA SER A 126 -45.61 -33.32 -5.80
C SER A 126 -45.18 -32.01 -5.15
N TYR A 127 -43.87 -31.81 -5.02
CA TYR A 127 -43.25 -30.63 -4.43
C TYR A 127 -42.13 -30.12 -5.33
N ASP A 128 -42.15 -28.83 -5.67
CA ASP A 128 -41.00 -28.19 -6.30
C ASP A 128 -39.99 -27.82 -5.21
N VAL A 129 -38.75 -28.29 -5.34
CA VAL A 129 -37.70 -28.14 -4.34
C VAL A 129 -36.41 -27.62 -4.97
N LYS A 130 -35.68 -26.79 -4.22
CA LYS A 130 -34.30 -26.46 -4.54
C LYS A 130 -33.40 -27.51 -3.90
N ALA A 131 -32.58 -28.20 -4.70
CA ALA A 131 -31.62 -29.18 -4.21
C ALA A 131 -30.19 -28.70 -4.42
N TYR A 132 -29.33 -29.13 -3.51
CA TYR A 132 -27.92 -28.74 -3.39
C TYR A 132 -27.04 -29.96 -3.63
N ARG A 133 -26.01 -29.82 -4.46
CA ARG A 133 -25.01 -30.86 -4.70
C ARG A 133 -23.74 -30.55 -3.92
N THR A 134 -23.37 -31.45 -3.01
CA THR A 134 -22.07 -31.44 -2.32
C THR A 134 -21.27 -32.70 -2.65
N GLN A 135 -20.00 -32.73 -2.29
CA GLN A 135 -19.13 -33.91 -2.45
C GLN A 135 -18.87 -34.53 -1.07
N GLY A 136 -19.05 -35.84 -0.96
CA GLY A 136 -18.80 -36.60 0.27
C GLY A 136 -17.77 -37.71 0.08
N THR A 137 -17.70 -38.60 1.07
CA THR A 137 -16.83 -39.79 1.06
C THR A 137 -17.60 -41.02 1.52
N SER A 138 -17.41 -42.15 0.84
CA SER A 138 -18.06 -43.42 1.11
C SER A 138 -17.51 -44.09 2.38
N THR A 139 -18.24 -45.08 2.91
CA THR A 139 -17.80 -45.91 4.05
C THR A 139 -16.52 -46.70 3.75
N SER A 140 -16.15 -46.88 2.48
CA SER A 140 -14.89 -47.51 2.03
C SER A 140 -13.89 -46.52 1.43
N GLY A 141 -14.11 -45.21 1.58
CA GLY A 141 -13.13 -44.16 1.24
C GLY A 141 -13.23 -43.55 -0.16
N HIS A 142 -14.18 -43.97 -1.00
CA HIS A 142 -14.35 -43.45 -2.37
C HIS A 142 -15.12 -42.12 -2.36
N PRO A 143 -14.88 -41.17 -3.29
CA PRO A 143 -15.64 -39.92 -3.32
C PRO A 143 -17.12 -40.15 -3.72
N THR A 144 -18.04 -39.43 -3.09
CA THR A 144 -19.49 -39.48 -3.40
C THR A 144 -19.99 -38.15 -3.94
N ILE A 145 -21.02 -38.20 -4.79
CA ILE A 145 -21.93 -37.08 -5.03
C ILE A 145 -23.03 -37.19 -3.99
N ARG A 146 -23.28 -36.11 -3.25
CA ARG A 146 -24.40 -35.96 -2.32
C ARG A 146 -25.39 -34.97 -2.90
N ILE A 147 -26.68 -35.33 -2.92
CA ILE A 147 -27.78 -34.42 -3.29
C ILE A 147 -28.70 -34.25 -2.08
N THR A 148 -28.86 -33.01 -1.63
CA THR A 148 -29.66 -32.66 -0.44
C THR A 148 -30.79 -31.69 -0.79
N TYR A 149 -32.01 -31.95 -0.31
CA TYR A 149 -33.18 -31.08 -0.50
C TYR A 149 -34.11 -31.06 0.72
N GLU A 150 -34.99 -30.05 0.76
CA GLU A 150 -35.92 -29.83 1.86
C GLU A 150 -37.38 -30.04 1.45
N LEU A 151 -38.22 -30.35 2.44
CA LEU A 151 -39.64 -30.64 2.29
C LEU A 151 -40.42 -30.03 3.49
N PRO A 152 -41.71 -29.66 3.31
CA PRO A 152 -42.49 -28.94 4.33
C PRO A 152 -42.90 -29.77 5.57
N GLY A 153 -42.29 -30.95 5.81
CA GLY A 153 -42.72 -31.90 6.85
C GLY A 153 -43.70 -32.95 6.31
N VAL A 154 -43.32 -33.64 5.23
CA VAL A 154 -44.17 -34.63 4.54
C VAL A 154 -44.25 -35.91 5.35
N GLU A 155 -45.45 -36.36 5.71
CA GLU A 155 -45.66 -37.67 6.32
C GLU A 155 -45.55 -38.78 5.25
N VAL A 156 -44.56 -39.65 5.38
CA VAL A 156 -44.40 -40.84 4.53
C VAL A 156 -44.76 -42.10 5.30
N GLY A 157 -45.48 -43.01 4.65
CA GLY A 157 -45.89 -44.31 5.20
C GLY A 157 -44.92 -45.44 4.86
N GLN A 158 -45.16 -46.60 5.49
CA GLN A 158 -44.44 -47.84 5.17
C GLN A 158 -44.71 -48.27 3.71
N ASN A 159 -43.63 -48.65 2.99
CA ASN A 159 -43.61 -49.00 1.56
C ASN A 159 -43.96 -47.84 0.59
N GLU A 160 -43.79 -46.60 1.03
CA GLU A 160 -43.84 -45.41 0.16
C GLU A 160 -42.43 -44.97 -0.25
N ARG A 161 -42.37 -44.04 -1.21
CA ARG A 161 -41.12 -43.43 -1.65
C ARG A 161 -41.26 -41.93 -1.91
N LEU A 162 -40.15 -41.22 -1.78
CA LEU A 162 -39.96 -39.87 -2.33
C LEU A 162 -39.01 -39.99 -3.53
N ALA A 163 -39.38 -39.44 -4.68
CA ALA A 163 -38.61 -39.51 -5.92
C ALA A 163 -38.33 -38.10 -6.47
N LEU A 164 -37.08 -37.68 -6.38
CA LEU A 164 -36.54 -36.44 -6.95
C LEU A 164 -36.28 -36.65 -8.45
N PHE A 165 -36.88 -35.83 -9.31
CA PHE A 165 -36.77 -35.90 -10.76
C PHE A 165 -36.06 -34.67 -11.34
N ALA A 166 -35.14 -34.93 -12.28
CA ALA A 166 -34.53 -33.95 -13.16
C ALA A 166 -34.95 -34.23 -14.62
N PRO A 167 -35.97 -33.53 -15.14
CA PRO A 167 -36.53 -33.82 -16.46
C PRO A 167 -35.50 -33.70 -17.59
N GLY A 168 -35.45 -34.69 -18.48
CA GLY A 168 -34.52 -34.76 -19.62
C GLY A 168 -33.04 -34.95 -19.31
N MET A 169 -32.61 -34.86 -18.04
CA MET A 169 -31.19 -34.90 -17.65
C MET A 169 -30.60 -36.32 -17.55
N GLY A 170 -31.38 -37.37 -17.87
CA GLY A 170 -30.96 -38.78 -17.77
C GLY A 170 -29.85 -39.21 -18.74
N ALA A 171 -29.44 -38.36 -19.69
CA ALA A 171 -28.23 -38.58 -20.50
C ALA A 171 -27.01 -37.79 -19.97
N SER A 172 -27.22 -36.80 -19.12
CA SER A 172 -26.22 -35.80 -18.71
C SER A 172 -25.72 -35.99 -17.29
N TYR A 173 -26.62 -36.34 -16.36
CA TYR A 173 -26.30 -36.56 -14.96
C TYR A 173 -25.77 -37.97 -14.70
N PRO A 174 -24.79 -38.13 -13.78
CA PRO A 174 -24.19 -39.42 -13.48
C PRO A 174 -25.14 -40.33 -12.71
N THR A 175 -24.99 -41.63 -12.94
CA THR A 175 -25.64 -42.70 -12.18
C THR A 175 -24.59 -43.53 -11.41
N PRO A 176 -25.00 -44.31 -10.40
CA PRO A 176 -24.09 -45.20 -9.69
C PRO A 176 -23.45 -46.28 -10.57
N LEU A 177 -22.32 -46.81 -10.10
CA LEU A 177 -21.49 -47.80 -10.80
C LEU A 177 -22.28 -49.05 -11.26
N ARG A 178 -22.11 -49.45 -12.54
CA ARG A 178 -22.82 -50.60 -13.13
C ARG A 178 -22.21 -51.94 -12.71
N GLY A 179 -22.68 -52.47 -11.58
CA GLY A 179 -22.34 -53.84 -11.14
C GLY A 179 -23.28 -54.45 -10.10
N GLY A 180 -23.96 -53.63 -9.29
CA GLY A 180 -24.98 -54.10 -8.35
C GLY A 180 -25.89 -52.96 -7.93
N GLY A 181 -27.21 -53.13 -8.12
CA GLY A 181 -28.20 -52.09 -7.80
C GLY A 181 -28.13 -51.64 -6.34
N ALA A 182 -28.26 -50.33 -6.12
CA ALA A 182 -28.29 -49.65 -4.82
C ALA A 182 -27.07 -49.84 -3.88
N ARG A 183 -26.00 -50.55 -4.30
CA ARG A 183 -24.92 -50.97 -3.37
C ARG A 183 -24.09 -49.85 -2.78
N PHE A 184 -23.98 -48.71 -3.45
CA PHE A 184 -23.62 -47.45 -2.80
C PHE A 184 -24.58 -46.33 -3.20
N THR A 185 -25.81 -46.44 -2.72
CA THR A 185 -26.74 -45.32 -2.59
C THR A 185 -27.23 -45.24 -1.15
N ARG A 186 -26.82 -44.20 -0.43
CA ARG A 186 -27.12 -44.00 0.99
C ARG A 186 -28.00 -42.76 1.16
N PRO A 187 -29.33 -42.94 1.25
CA PRO A 187 -30.22 -41.91 1.76
C PRO A 187 -30.07 -41.70 3.27
N THR A 188 -30.18 -40.46 3.71
CA THR A 188 -30.43 -40.03 5.09
C THR A 188 -31.54 -38.98 5.10
N VAL A 189 -32.28 -38.91 6.21
CA VAL A 189 -33.46 -38.05 6.37
C VAL A 189 -33.42 -37.37 7.75
N ASN A 190 -33.64 -36.06 7.79
CA ASN A 190 -33.61 -35.23 9.00
C ASN A 190 -32.28 -35.33 9.79
N ALA A 191 -31.14 -35.45 9.09
CA ALA A 191 -29.86 -35.85 9.68
C ALA A 191 -28.75 -34.77 9.67
N ASP A 192 -28.92 -33.67 8.95
CA ASP A 192 -27.86 -32.70 8.68
C ASP A 192 -28.07 -31.40 9.48
N ILE A 193 -27.20 -31.13 10.46
CA ILE A 193 -27.20 -29.91 11.30
C ILE A 193 -26.49 -28.78 10.54
N ARG A 194 -27.04 -27.56 10.54
CA ARG A 194 -26.45 -26.40 9.84
C ARG A 194 -26.44 -25.12 10.67
N GLY A 195 -25.45 -24.27 10.43
CA GLY A 195 -25.39 -22.89 10.93
C GLY A 195 -24.41 -22.05 10.12
N VAL A 196 -24.15 -20.81 10.54
CA VAL A 196 -23.22 -19.88 9.90
C VAL A 196 -22.08 -19.50 10.84
N VAL A 197 -20.85 -19.48 10.33
CA VAL A 197 -19.69 -18.84 10.98
C VAL A 197 -19.35 -17.58 10.18
N THR A 198 -19.55 -16.41 10.77
CA THR A 198 -19.12 -15.13 10.21
C THR A 198 -17.68 -14.85 10.64
N ILE A 199 -16.74 -14.79 9.69
CA ILE A 199 -15.33 -14.54 9.98
C ILE A 199 -14.94 -13.15 9.44
N HIS A 200 -14.64 -12.23 10.34
CA HIS A 200 -14.31 -10.84 9.99
C HIS A 200 -12.91 -10.75 9.35
N GLU A 201 -12.80 -10.02 8.23
CA GLU A 201 -11.56 -9.87 7.42
C GLU A 201 -11.04 -11.17 6.76
N ALA A 202 -11.80 -12.28 6.74
CA ALA A 202 -11.32 -13.55 6.18
C ALA A 202 -11.29 -13.64 4.64
N THR A 203 -10.35 -14.44 4.12
CA THR A 203 -10.32 -14.92 2.73
C THR A 203 -11.09 -16.23 2.56
N GLU A 204 -11.41 -16.60 1.32
CA GLU A 204 -12.09 -17.87 1.01
C GLU A 204 -11.33 -19.11 1.54
N ASP A 205 -10.00 -19.08 1.51
CA ASP A 205 -9.15 -20.14 2.07
C ASP A 205 -9.21 -20.18 3.61
N GLU A 206 -9.29 -19.02 4.27
CA GLU A 206 -9.42 -18.93 5.74
C GLU A 206 -10.78 -19.46 6.22
N TYR A 207 -11.86 -19.24 5.44
CA TYR A 207 -13.14 -19.93 5.64
C TYR A 207 -12.98 -21.46 5.52
N ARG A 208 -12.43 -21.94 4.39
CA ARG A 208 -12.26 -23.38 4.12
C ARG A 208 -11.33 -24.11 5.11
N GLN A 209 -10.43 -23.38 5.77
CA GLN A 209 -9.57 -23.90 6.85
C GLN A 209 -10.28 -23.98 8.21
N THR A 210 -11.35 -23.22 8.43
CA THR A 210 -12.11 -23.23 9.69
C THR A 210 -12.86 -24.54 9.85
N GLN A 211 -12.85 -25.11 11.06
CA GLN A 211 -13.53 -26.36 11.40
C GLN A 211 -14.57 -26.12 12.49
N VAL A 212 -15.83 -26.49 12.24
CA VAL A 212 -16.84 -26.58 13.30
C VAL A 212 -16.83 -27.98 13.88
N LYS A 213 -16.87 -28.08 15.21
CA LYS A 213 -16.87 -29.34 15.97
C LYS A 213 -18.09 -29.41 16.86
N ILE A 214 -18.90 -30.46 16.69
CA ILE A 214 -20.03 -30.80 17.56
C ILE A 214 -19.66 -31.99 18.43
N ARG A 215 -19.88 -31.87 19.74
CA ARG A 215 -19.64 -32.92 20.72
C ARG A 215 -20.96 -33.44 21.30
N GLN A 216 -21.14 -34.75 21.23
CA GLN A 216 -22.28 -35.47 21.82
C GLN A 216 -21.74 -36.47 22.84
N GLY A 217 -21.60 -36.03 24.09
CA GLY A 217 -20.99 -36.82 25.17
C GLY A 217 -19.50 -37.10 24.93
N ALA A 218 -19.18 -38.34 24.57
CA ALA A 218 -17.80 -38.77 24.27
C ALA A 218 -17.45 -38.68 22.78
N GLU A 219 -18.43 -38.62 21.89
CA GLU A 219 -18.20 -38.54 20.44
C GLU A 219 -18.05 -37.08 20.00
N THR A 220 -17.21 -36.85 18.98
CA THR A 220 -16.97 -35.53 18.39
C THR A 220 -16.97 -35.64 16.88
N PHE A 221 -17.82 -34.83 16.24
CA PHE A 221 -17.99 -34.74 14.80
C PHE A 221 -17.42 -33.39 14.34
N SER A 222 -16.79 -33.35 13.16
CA SER A 222 -16.17 -32.13 12.62
C SER A 222 -16.46 -31.96 11.14
N SER A 223 -16.68 -30.72 10.70
CA SER A 223 -16.86 -30.36 9.29
C SER A 223 -16.20 -29.02 8.97
N PRO A 224 -15.62 -28.84 7.77
CA PRO A 224 -15.14 -27.54 7.30
C PRO A 224 -16.29 -26.53 7.14
N VAL A 225 -15.97 -25.25 7.33
CA VAL A 225 -16.85 -24.15 6.91
C VAL A 225 -16.71 -23.94 5.40
N GLN A 226 -17.82 -23.65 4.73
CA GLN A 226 -17.89 -23.35 3.30
C GLN A 226 -17.49 -21.89 3.01
N ALA A 227 -17.28 -21.58 1.73
CA ALA A 227 -16.86 -20.23 1.28
C ALA A 227 -17.89 -19.12 1.57
N ASP A 228 -19.15 -19.48 1.80
CA ASP A 228 -20.24 -18.56 2.16
C ASP A 228 -20.44 -18.43 3.69
N GLY A 229 -19.57 -19.06 4.50
CA GLY A 229 -19.68 -19.12 5.95
C GLY A 229 -20.62 -20.21 6.48
N SER A 230 -21.34 -20.93 5.63
CA SER A 230 -22.21 -22.03 6.09
C SER A 230 -21.39 -23.25 6.53
N TYR A 231 -21.94 -24.06 7.44
CA TYR A 231 -21.44 -25.40 7.73
C TYR A 231 -22.57 -26.41 7.77
N GLU A 232 -22.28 -27.66 7.39
CA GLU A 232 -23.20 -28.80 7.48
C GLU A 232 -22.49 -29.96 8.19
N ILE A 233 -23.11 -30.51 9.24
CA ILE A 233 -22.60 -31.65 10.02
C ILE A 233 -23.68 -32.74 10.02
N ALA A 234 -23.41 -33.81 9.26
CA ALA A 234 -24.27 -34.98 9.18
C ALA A 234 -24.14 -35.85 10.44
N MET A 235 -25.22 -35.99 11.22
CA MET A 235 -25.29 -36.83 12.41
C MET A 235 -26.37 -37.91 12.26
N THR A 236 -26.02 -39.16 12.55
CA THR A 236 -26.92 -40.30 12.28
C THR A 236 -28.16 -40.31 13.20
N SER A 237 -28.05 -39.78 14.43
CA SER A 237 -29.12 -39.72 15.43
C SER A 237 -28.92 -38.54 16.41
N PRO A 238 -29.02 -37.27 15.98
CA PRO A 238 -28.83 -36.13 16.86
C PRO A 238 -29.88 -36.12 17.99
N SER A 239 -29.41 -36.09 19.24
CA SER A 239 -30.29 -36.20 20.42
C SER A 239 -29.62 -35.64 21.69
N GLY A 240 -30.44 -35.02 22.55
CA GLY A 240 -29.98 -34.37 23.78
C GLY A 240 -29.30 -33.02 23.55
N THR A 241 -28.57 -32.56 24.56
CA THR A 241 -27.79 -31.33 24.53
C THR A 241 -26.40 -31.60 23.95
N MET A 242 -25.96 -30.74 23.04
CA MET A 242 -24.65 -30.79 22.40
C MET A 242 -23.84 -29.53 22.68
N GLU A 243 -22.52 -29.66 22.60
CA GLU A 243 -21.57 -28.54 22.65
C GLU A 243 -21.03 -28.32 21.23
N ILE A 244 -21.13 -27.10 20.71
CA ILE A 244 -20.63 -26.69 19.40
C ILE A 244 -19.48 -25.70 19.61
N SER A 245 -18.35 -25.96 18.97
CA SER A 245 -17.15 -25.12 19.03
C SER A 245 -16.60 -24.88 17.62
N VAL A 246 -15.97 -23.73 17.41
CA VAL A 246 -15.31 -23.37 16.14
C VAL A 246 -13.81 -23.32 16.37
N VAL A 247 -13.05 -23.96 15.49
CA VAL A 247 -11.59 -23.88 15.44
C VAL A 247 -11.20 -23.10 14.18
N PRO A 248 -10.89 -21.80 14.30
CA PRO A 248 -10.53 -20.96 13.16
C PRO A 248 -9.04 -21.12 12.78
N PRO A 249 -8.62 -20.63 11.60
CA PRO A 249 -7.21 -20.65 11.19
C PRO A 249 -6.31 -19.74 12.03
N ALA A 250 -5.00 -19.93 11.92
CA ALA A 250 -3.99 -19.24 12.72
C ALA A 250 -4.02 -17.71 12.51
N GLY A 251 -4.37 -16.98 13.58
CA GLY A 251 -4.51 -15.53 13.57
C GLY A 251 -5.90 -15.01 13.89
N PHE A 252 -6.89 -15.89 14.07
CA PHE A 252 -8.24 -15.53 14.48
C PHE A 252 -8.52 -16.05 15.89
N ALA A 253 -9.33 -15.30 16.65
CA ALA A 253 -9.63 -15.62 18.03
C ALA A 253 -10.66 -16.76 18.10
N THR A 254 -10.39 -17.76 18.94
CA THR A 254 -11.33 -18.87 19.17
C THR A 254 -12.58 -18.35 19.89
N PRO A 255 -13.79 -18.47 19.32
CA PRO A 255 -15.02 -18.04 19.99
C PRO A 255 -15.42 -19.02 21.08
N GLU A 256 -16.15 -18.56 22.10
CA GLU A 256 -16.66 -19.41 23.17
C GLU A 256 -17.58 -20.52 22.62
N PRO A 257 -17.44 -21.79 23.06
CA PRO A 257 -18.35 -22.87 22.69
C PRO A 257 -19.80 -22.57 23.09
N LYS A 258 -20.75 -22.91 22.22
CA LYS A 258 -22.19 -22.71 22.43
C LYS A 258 -22.89 -24.05 22.63
N THR A 259 -23.82 -24.11 23.57
CA THR A 259 -24.67 -25.29 23.77
C THR A 259 -25.94 -25.21 22.91
N TRP A 260 -26.43 -26.37 22.47
CA TRP A 260 -27.58 -26.48 21.56
C TRP A 260 -28.40 -27.73 21.88
N GLN A 261 -29.73 -27.68 21.65
CA GLN A 261 -30.64 -28.78 21.89
C GLN A 261 -31.15 -29.36 20.56
N ALA A 262 -30.94 -30.66 20.33
CA ALA A 262 -31.38 -31.34 19.11
C ALA A 262 -32.91 -31.46 18.91
N ALA A 263 -33.71 -30.79 19.76
CA ALA A 263 -35.17 -30.73 19.67
C ALA A 263 -35.67 -29.44 18.98
N GLU A 264 -34.83 -28.41 18.80
CA GLU A 264 -35.24 -27.07 18.34
C GLU A 264 -35.21 -26.92 16.81
N GLY A 265 -34.73 -27.93 16.08
CA GLY A 265 -34.68 -27.97 14.62
C GLY A 265 -33.35 -28.53 14.11
N LEU A 266 -33.00 -28.20 12.86
CA LEU A 266 -31.68 -28.48 12.28
C LEU A 266 -30.75 -27.24 12.27
N ALA A 267 -31.25 -26.09 12.72
CA ALA A 267 -30.49 -24.85 12.81
C ALA A 267 -29.69 -24.81 14.13
N ALA A 268 -28.37 -24.88 14.01
CA ALA A 268 -27.40 -24.66 15.07
C ALA A 268 -27.13 -23.16 15.27
N PRO A 269 -26.61 -22.75 16.44
CA PRO A 269 -26.19 -21.37 16.68
C PRO A 269 -25.10 -20.90 15.70
N ASP A 270 -25.24 -19.65 15.27
CA ASP A 270 -24.23 -18.96 14.48
C ASP A 270 -23.05 -18.49 15.36
N PHE A 271 -21.89 -18.29 14.75
CA PHE A 271 -20.67 -17.83 15.42
C PHE A 271 -20.09 -16.59 14.73
N GLU A 272 -19.54 -15.66 15.53
CA GLU A 272 -18.71 -14.56 15.04
C GLU A 272 -17.25 -14.86 15.41
N VAL A 273 -16.35 -14.72 14.45
CA VAL A 273 -14.91 -14.97 14.61
C VAL A 273 -14.15 -13.72 14.18
N TYR A 274 -13.37 -13.16 15.09
CA TYR A 274 -12.63 -11.92 14.87
C TYR A 274 -11.13 -12.17 14.69
N PRO A 275 -10.42 -11.36 13.89
CA PRO A 275 -8.96 -11.43 13.80
C PRO A 275 -8.34 -11.04 15.14
N ILE A 276 -7.27 -11.73 15.55
CA ILE A 276 -6.47 -11.36 16.72
C ILE A 276 -5.68 -10.09 16.37
N SER A 277 -5.92 -9.02 17.10
CA SER A 277 -5.22 -7.75 16.96
C SER A 277 -4.12 -7.62 18.02
N VAL A 278 -2.98 -7.07 17.63
CA VAL A 278 -1.94 -6.57 18.55
C VAL A 278 -1.89 -5.06 18.42
N SER A 279 -2.27 -4.35 19.49
CA SER A 279 -2.35 -2.89 19.52
C SER A 279 -1.42 -2.28 20.55
N GLY A 280 -0.89 -1.11 20.25
CA GLY A 280 0.03 -0.38 21.11
C GLY A 280 0.21 1.06 20.64
N LYS A 281 1.06 1.80 21.35
CA LYS A 281 1.41 3.17 21.02
C LYS A 281 2.93 3.33 21.00
N LEU A 282 3.42 4.04 19.99
CA LEU A 282 4.83 4.36 19.79
C LEU A 282 5.07 5.83 20.16
N ILE A 283 6.00 6.05 21.08
CA ILE A 283 6.48 7.37 21.50
C ILE A 283 7.99 7.47 21.28
N ASP A 284 8.50 8.70 21.25
CA ASP A 284 9.94 8.96 21.28
C ASP A 284 10.44 9.22 22.72
N ALA A 285 11.75 9.40 22.86
CA ALA A 285 12.41 9.69 24.14
C ALA A 285 11.92 10.97 24.85
N SER A 286 11.16 11.86 24.19
CA SER A 286 10.50 13.02 24.80
C SER A 286 9.06 12.75 25.24
N GLY A 287 8.53 11.56 24.93
CA GLY A 287 7.14 11.17 25.14
C GLY A 287 6.19 11.59 24.00
N ALA A 288 6.71 12.20 22.93
CA ALA A 288 5.92 12.62 21.78
C ALA A 288 5.52 11.42 20.90
N PRO A 289 4.34 11.43 20.25
CA PRO A 289 3.87 10.32 19.42
C PRO A 289 4.68 10.19 18.12
N VAL A 290 5.02 8.95 17.74
CA VAL A 290 5.83 8.65 16.55
C VAL A 290 4.95 8.08 15.44
N ALA A 291 4.58 8.94 14.49
CA ALA A 291 3.79 8.59 13.31
C ALA A 291 4.64 7.94 12.19
N ASN A 292 3.96 7.25 11.26
CA ASN A 292 4.55 6.65 10.05
C ASN A 292 5.63 5.56 10.28
N ALA A 293 5.78 5.05 11.50
CA ALA A 293 6.66 3.93 11.79
C ALA A 293 6.00 2.60 11.41
N LYS A 294 6.73 1.72 10.72
CA LYS A 294 6.24 0.40 10.34
C LYS A 294 6.46 -0.59 11.49
N VAL A 295 5.39 -0.98 12.19
CA VAL A 295 5.44 -1.98 13.26
C VAL A 295 5.08 -3.36 12.69
N THR A 296 5.95 -4.35 12.89
CA THR A 296 5.81 -5.71 12.34
C THR A 296 5.79 -6.75 13.46
N VAL A 297 4.79 -7.63 13.46
CA VAL A 297 4.60 -8.71 14.45
C VAL A 297 4.24 -10.00 13.72
N ALA A 298 4.92 -11.10 14.02
CA ALA A 298 4.69 -12.42 13.38
C ALA A 298 4.66 -12.39 11.83
N GLY A 299 5.41 -11.48 11.20
CA GLY A 299 5.46 -11.28 9.74
C GLY A 299 4.32 -10.44 9.14
N ARG A 300 3.27 -10.08 9.90
CA ARG A 300 2.28 -9.06 9.51
C ARG A 300 2.70 -7.69 10.05
N TYR A 301 2.17 -6.61 9.48
CA TYR A 301 2.58 -5.25 9.84
C TYR A 301 1.43 -4.25 9.79
N ALA A 302 1.62 -3.13 10.51
CA ALA A 302 0.83 -1.92 10.43
C ALA A 302 1.78 -0.70 10.35
N VAL A 303 1.20 0.49 10.24
CA VAL A 303 1.91 1.78 10.30
C VAL A 303 1.28 2.63 11.40
N THR A 304 2.09 3.36 12.17
CA THR A 304 1.58 4.20 13.26
C THR A 304 0.84 5.45 12.76
N ASP A 305 -0.28 5.78 13.42
CA ASP A 305 -1.06 7.00 13.17
C ASP A 305 -0.36 8.28 13.70
N GLU A 306 -0.95 9.45 13.44
CA GLU A 306 -0.47 10.76 13.93
C GLU A 306 -0.33 10.86 15.47
N LYS A 307 -0.92 9.92 16.21
CA LYS A 307 -0.89 9.83 17.68
C LYS A 307 -0.02 8.67 18.17
N GLY A 308 0.73 8.04 17.26
CA GLY A 308 1.63 6.92 17.52
C GLY A 308 0.94 5.56 17.68
N ASN A 309 -0.38 5.47 17.58
CA ASN A 309 -1.10 4.21 17.75
C ASN A 309 -0.89 3.29 16.54
N PHE A 310 -0.81 1.99 16.78
CA PHE A 310 -0.85 0.98 15.73
C PHE A 310 -1.73 -0.20 16.17
N THR A 311 -2.26 -0.93 15.18
CA THR A 311 -2.97 -2.20 15.37
C THR A 311 -2.57 -3.15 14.25
N VAL A 312 -1.87 -4.24 14.57
CA VAL A 312 -1.53 -5.31 13.62
C VAL A 312 -2.59 -6.40 13.70
N SER A 313 -3.38 -6.59 12.65
CA SER A 313 -4.44 -7.61 12.60
C SER A 313 -3.92 -9.02 12.28
N LYS A 314 -4.74 -10.02 12.62
CA LYS A 314 -4.57 -11.46 12.39
C LYS A 314 -3.35 -12.12 13.05
N VAL A 315 -2.77 -11.56 14.11
CA VAL A 315 -1.51 -12.08 14.69
C VAL A 315 -1.73 -13.45 15.34
N PRO A 316 -0.97 -14.52 15.00
CA PRO A 316 -1.15 -15.83 15.63
C PRO A 316 -0.89 -15.81 17.14
N VAL A 317 -1.60 -16.66 17.89
CA VAL A 317 -1.34 -16.89 19.32
C VAL A 317 0.10 -17.38 19.54
N GLY A 318 0.78 -16.88 20.57
CA GLY A 318 2.15 -17.27 20.92
C GLY A 318 3.04 -16.10 21.33
N THR A 319 4.32 -16.38 21.55
CA THR A 319 5.32 -15.35 21.89
C THR A 319 6.07 -14.92 20.64
N HIS A 320 6.06 -13.62 20.34
CA HIS A 320 6.60 -13.05 19.10
C HIS A 320 7.63 -11.95 19.35
N GLU A 321 8.31 -11.54 18.28
CA GLU A 321 9.12 -10.32 18.25
C GLU A 321 8.33 -9.21 17.55
N VAL A 322 8.46 -7.98 18.06
CA VAL A 322 7.84 -6.77 17.52
C VAL A 322 8.97 -5.90 16.98
N VAL A 323 9.04 -5.78 15.64
CA VAL A 323 10.07 -5.02 14.93
C VAL A 323 9.49 -3.66 14.52
N ILE A 324 10.10 -2.58 15.00
CA ILE A 324 9.73 -1.20 14.68
C ILE A 324 10.73 -0.65 13.66
N GLY A 325 10.26 -0.40 12.44
CA GLY A 325 11.04 0.27 11.40
C GLY A 325 11.23 1.75 11.74
N GLY A 326 12.48 2.21 11.74
CA GLY A 326 12.82 3.61 11.99
C GLY A 326 12.24 4.58 10.95
N THR A 327 11.93 5.80 11.40
CA THR A 327 11.31 6.86 10.58
C THR A 327 12.34 7.89 10.12
N GLU A 328 11.90 9.01 9.54
CA GLU A 328 12.76 10.18 9.34
C GLU A 328 13.23 10.79 10.68
N ARG A 329 12.41 10.71 11.74
CA ARG A 329 12.66 11.30 13.06
C ARG A 329 13.24 10.33 14.09
N THR A 330 13.13 9.02 13.90
CA THR A 330 13.47 8.01 14.94
C THR A 330 14.30 6.85 14.41
N ARG A 331 15.13 6.26 15.29
CA ARG A 331 15.83 4.99 15.06
C ARG A 331 14.82 3.82 15.08
N GLY A 332 15.22 2.67 14.53
CA GLY A 332 14.41 1.45 14.59
C GLY A 332 14.74 0.62 15.83
N GLU A 333 13.81 -0.23 16.25
CA GLU A 333 13.92 -1.04 17.48
C GLU A 333 13.36 -2.46 17.26
N THR A 334 13.71 -3.42 18.11
CA THR A 334 13.06 -4.74 18.14
C THR A 334 12.86 -5.23 19.57
N LEU A 335 11.60 -5.30 19.99
CA LEU A 335 11.20 -5.89 21.26
C LEU A 335 11.05 -7.41 21.08
N ARG A 336 11.67 -8.19 21.98
CA ARG A 336 11.60 -9.66 21.97
C ARG A 336 10.70 -10.16 23.10
N GLY A 337 10.04 -11.30 22.88
CA GLY A 337 9.31 -11.99 23.94
C GLY A 337 7.89 -11.47 24.22
N VAL A 338 7.26 -10.80 23.26
CA VAL A 338 5.91 -10.23 23.44
C VAL A 338 4.85 -11.33 23.34
N PRO A 339 4.05 -11.59 24.40
CA PRO A 339 3.01 -12.62 24.38
C PRO A 339 1.74 -12.11 23.69
N VAL A 340 1.17 -12.95 22.82
CA VAL A 340 -0.13 -12.74 22.16
C VAL A 340 -1.05 -13.89 22.57
N SER A 341 -2.14 -13.57 23.26
CA SER A 341 -3.14 -14.52 23.73
C SER A 341 -4.27 -14.71 22.73
N ASP A 342 -5.02 -15.82 22.88
CA ASP A 342 -6.21 -16.14 22.09
C ASP A 342 -7.39 -15.25 22.49
N GLN A 343 -7.36 -14.00 22.01
CA GLN A 343 -8.35 -12.97 22.25
C GLN A 343 -8.32 -11.95 21.11
N ARG A 344 -9.45 -11.28 20.86
CA ARG A 344 -9.60 -10.28 19.79
C ARG A 344 -8.61 -9.12 19.90
N ASP A 345 -8.36 -8.63 21.10
CA ASP A 345 -7.63 -7.38 21.32
C ASP A 345 -6.50 -7.56 22.34
N ASN A 346 -5.28 -7.83 21.86
CA ASN A 346 -4.08 -7.87 22.69
C ASN A 346 -3.44 -6.48 22.71
N ARG A 347 -3.53 -5.78 23.86
CA ARG A 347 -2.88 -4.47 24.03
C ARG A 347 -1.52 -4.64 24.71
N ILE A 348 -0.49 -4.02 24.14
CA ILE A 348 0.85 -3.91 24.74
C ILE A 348 1.11 -2.50 25.26
N ASN A 349 2.14 -2.37 26.10
CA ASN A 349 2.57 -1.10 26.68
C ASN A 349 3.10 -0.13 25.61
N ASP A 350 3.14 1.17 25.94
CA ASP A 350 3.79 2.18 25.09
C ASP A 350 5.26 1.84 24.85
N ILE A 351 5.70 1.90 23.58
CA ILE A 351 7.05 1.61 23.10
C ILE A 351 7.80 2.93 22.93
N THR A 352 9.05 3.03 23.40
CA THR A 352 9.84 4.27 23.38
C THR A 352 11.06 4.15 22.49
N VAL A 353 11.03 4.76 21.31
CA VAL A 353 12.15 4.74 20.34
C VAL A 353 13.03 6.00 20.42
N GLU A 354 14.32 5.82 20.19
CA GLU A 354 15.28 6.94 20.15
C GLU A 354 15.03 7.88 18.96
N THR A 355 15.14 9.19 19.18
CA THR A 355 15.16 10.20 18.10
C THR A 355 16.46 10.17 17.32
N LYS A 356 16.39 10.35 16.01
CA LYS A 356 17.55 10.68 15.18
C LYS A 356 18.01 12.12 15.46
N PRO A 357 19.33 12.42 15.41
CA PRO A 357 19.81 13.79 15.42
C PRO A 357 19.17 14.59 14.29
N GLN A 358 18.66 15.78 14.62
CA GLN A 358 18.08 16.72 13.66
C GLN A 358 18.96 17.96 13.55
N PHE A 359 19.00 18.54 12.35
CA PHE A 359 19.91 19.63 12.03
C PHE A 359 19.22 20.77 11.28
N GLY A 360 19.74 21.99 11.48
CA GLY A 360 19.41 23.20 10.73
C GLY A 360 20.67 23.96 10.34
N ALA A 361 20.53 25.26 10.11
CA ALA A 361 21.63 26.17 9.77
C ALA A 361 21.47 27.54 10.42
N VAL A 362 22.57 28.28 10.51
CA VAL A 362 22.63 29.69 10.91
C VAL A 362 23.36 30.46 9.83
N SER A 363 22.81 31.60 9.42
CA SER A 363 23.44 32.56 8.50
C SER A 363 23.61 33.92 9.15
N GLY A 364 24.39 34.78 8.50
CA GLY A 364 24.37 36.20 8.83
C GLY A 364 25.60 36.93 8.32
N ARG A 365 25.79 38.14 8.85
CA ARG A 365 26.85 39.06 8.47
C ARG A 365 27.55 39.63 9.70
N VAL A 366 28.88 39.75 9.62
CA VAL A 366 29.70 40.48 10.57
C VAL A 366 30.10 41.83 9.96
N THR A 367 29.85 42.92 10.69
CA THR A 367 30.11 44.29 10.22
C THR A 367 30.96 45.09 11.19
N ASP A 368 31.65 46.11 10.67
CA ASP A 368 32.39 47.10 11.48
C ASP A 368 31.47 48.27 11.94
N PRO A 369 31.98 49.25 12.71
CA PRO A 369 31.21 50.42 13.13
C PRO A 369 30.78 51.37 12.01
N ALA A 370 31.27 51.19 10.77
CA ALA A 370 30.80 51.93 9.59
C ALA A 370 29.70 51.17 8.82
N GLY A 371 29.48 49.89 9.13
CA GLY A 371 28.54 48.99 8.44
C GLY A 371 29.18 48.18 7.30
N ASP A 372 30.49 48.32 7.09
CA ASP A 372 31.23 47.56 6.09
C ASP A 372 31.51 46.13 6.57
N GLY A 373 31.77 45.24 5.62
CA GLY A 373 31.83 43.79 5.86
C GLY A 373 33.20 43.33 6.36
N VAL A 374 33.25 42.73 7.55
CA VAL A 374 34.54 42.26 8.11
C VAL A 374 34.81 40.83 7.68
N ARG A 375 35.77 40.66 6.78
CA ARG A 375 36.28 39.35 6.33
C ARG A 375 37.12 38.65 7.39
N ASN A 376 37.32 37.35 7.21
CA ASN A 376 38.22 36.53 8.04
C ASN A 376 37.85 36.47 9.54
N VAL A 377 36.59 36.75 9.89
CA VAL A 377 36.05 36.54 11.24
C VAL A 377 35.61 35.09 11.35
N VAL A 378 36.02 34.39 12.41
CA VAL A 378 35.56 33.02 12.67
C VAL A 378 34.29 33.08 13.50
N VAL A 379 33.19 32.56 12.96
CA VAL A 379 31.90 32.44 13.67
C VAL A 379 31.61 30.96 13.91
N GLN A 380 31.01 30.63 15.06
CA GLN A 380 30.72 29.27 15.49
C GLN A 380 29.30 29.12 16.00
N ALA A 381 28.67 27.98 15.73
CA ALA A 381 27.39 27.57 16.30
C ALA A 381 27.33 26.03 16.38
N GLY A 382 26.80 25.50 17.48
CA GLY A 382 26.53 24.05 17.62
C GLY A 382 27.73 23.14 17.34
N GLY A 383 28.93 23.54 17.79
CA GLY A 383 30.18 22.80 17.59
C GLY A 383 30.80 22.89 16.19
N ARG A 384 30.23 23.67 15.26
CA ARG A 384 30.77 23.93 13.92
C ARG A 384 31.10 25.40 13.73
N SER A 385 32.07 25.71 12.87
CA SER A 385 32.45 27.09 12.54
C SER A 385 32.56 27.33 11.03
N ASN A 386 32.47 28.59 10.64
CA ASN A 386 32.79 29.07 9.30
C ASN A 386 33.45 30.47 9.38
N ILE A 387 34.07 30.91 8.29
CA ILE A 387 34.85 32.15 8.20
C ILE A 387 34.11 33.13 7.28
N THR A 388 34.06 34.41 7.66
CA THR A 388 33.35 35.44 6.87
C THR A 388 34.03 35.77 5.54
N ASP A 389 33.20 35.96 4.51
CA ASP A 389 33.61 36.36 3.17
C ASP A 389 34.06 37.84 3.08
N ALA A 390 34.43 38.29 1.88
CA ALA A 390 34.87 39.67 1.62
C ALA A 390 33.77 40.74 1.79
N GLN A 391 32.52 40.33 2.01
CA GLN A 391 31.36 41.17 2.28
C GLN A 391 30.87 41.02 3.74
N GLY A 392 31.54 40.19 4.54
CA GLY A 392 31.25 39.91 5.95
C GLY A 392 30.27 38.75 6.18
N ASN A 393 29.79 38.06 5.15
CA ASN A 393 28.75 37.03 5.29
C ASN A 393 29.34 35.68 5.72
N TYR A 394 28.55 34.89 6.46
CA TYR A 394 28.85 33.50 6.79
C TYR A 394 27.57 32.64 6.80
N ALA A 395 27.75 31.32 6.68
CA ALA A 395 26.67 30.34 6.86
C ALA A 395 27.24 29.03 7.44
N ILE A 396 26.67 28.54 8.53
CA ILE A 396 27.07 27.33 9.24
C ILE A 396 25.90 26.34 9.16
N THR A 397 26.13 25.18 8.52
CA THR A 397 25.09 24.16 8.28
C THR A 397 25.33 22.91 9.11
N GLY A 398 24.27 22.15 9.38
CA GLY A 398 24.36 20.92 10.18
C GLY A 398 24.33 21.15 11.69
N ILE A 399 23.88 22.32 12.14
CA ILE A 399 23.79 22.69 13.57
C ILE A 399 22.66 21.87 14.23
N PRO A 400 22.86 21.24 15.41
CA PRO A 400 21.78 20.56 16.13
C PRO A 400 20.59 21.49 16.40
N THR A 401 19.37 21.01 16.20
CA THR A 401 18.17 21.85 16.31
C THR A 401 17.78 22.13 17.76
N GLY A 402 17.31 23.36 18.01
CA GLY A 402 17.02 23.89 19.34
C GLY A 402 17.93 25.08 19.70
N LEU A 403 17.77 25.59 20.93
CA LEU A 403 18.53 26.73 21.44
C LEU A 403 20.04 26.47 21.39
N THR A 404 20.72 27.22 20.54
CA THR A 404 22.14 27.12 20.24
C THR A 404 22.79 28.50 20.33
N SER A 405 23.86 28.59 21.10
CA SER A 405 24.70 29.79 21.13
C SER A 405 25.49 29.94 19.83
N VAL A 406 25.40 31.12 19.22
CA VAL A 406 26.20 31.54 18.06
C VAL A 406 27.22 32.55 18.57
N GLU A 407 28.51 32.28 18.40
CA GLU A 407 29.59 33.11 18.95
C GLU A 407 30.63 33.49 17.89
N VAL A 408 31.27 34.65 18.08
CA VAL A 408 32.46 35.04 17.30
C VAL A 408 33.71 34.58 18.05
N VAL A 409 34.46 33.67 17.42
CA VAL A 409 35.56 32.93 18.06
C VAL A 409 36.93 33.52 17.76
N ASP A 410 37.07 34.24 16.65
CA ASP A 410 38.28 34.97 16.27
C ASP A 410 37.93 36.22 15.43
N VAL A 411 38.67 37.31 15.62
CA VAL A 411 38.45 38.61 14.95
C VAL A 411 39.77 39.22 14.47
N PRO A 412 39.81 39.90 13.30
CA PRO A 412 40.99 40.63 12.86
C PRO A 412 41.45 41.68 13.89
N ALA A 413 42.77 41.86 14.00
CA ALA A 413 43.38 42.78 14.96
C ALA A 413 42.86 44.23 14.82
N GLY A 414 42.58 44.87 15.96
CA GLY A 414 41.93 46.18 16.05
C GLY A 414 40.41 46.14 16.25
N PHE A 415 39.80 44.96 16.33
CA PHE A 415 38.39 44.77 16.68
C PHE A 415 38.20 44.02 17.99
N ILE A 416 37.14 44.38 18.72
CA ILE A 416 36.69 43.74 19.97
C ILE A 416 35.69 42.63 19.61
N ARG A 417 35.77 41.50 20.32
CA ARG A 417 34.84 40.38 20.19
C ARG A 417 33.45 40.75 20.75
N PRO A 418 32.35 40.59 19.99
CA PRO A 418 30.99 40.85 20.46
C PRO A 418 30.48 39.73 21.39
N GLU A 419 29.40 39.99 22.11
CA GLU A 419 28.66 38.97 22.88
C GLU A 419 28.03 37.91 21.97
N ALA A 420 27.85 36.69 22.51
CA ALA A 420 27.21 35.59 21.80
C ALA A 420 25.69 35.80 21.64
N LEU A 421 25.13 35.24 20.58
CA LEU A 421 23.72 35.33 20.20
C LEU A 421 23.07 33.95 20.28
N GLU A 422 22.14 33.77 21.22
CA GLU A 422 21.29 32.58 21.24
C GLU A 422 20.33 32.54 20.03
N ARG A 423 20.20 31.37 19.40
CA ARG A 423 19.25 31.09 18.31
C ARG A 423 18.59 29.74 18.48
N ASP A 424 17.27 29.68 18.37
CA ASP A 424 16.50 28.44 18.41
C ASP A 424 16.45 27.80 17.02
N VAL A 425 17.49 27.02 16.68
CA VAL A 425 17.76 26.58 15.30
C VAL A 425 16.71 25.56 14.84
N GLN A 426 15.95 25.91 13.81
CA GLN A 426 14.83 25.08 13.34
C GLN A 426 15.27 23.93 12.42
N VAL A 427 14.49 22.84 12.39
CA VAL A 427 14.73 21.66 11.53
C VAL A 427 14.70 22.06 10.06
N ASN A 428 15.81 21.88 9.34
CA ASN A 428 16.03 22.37 7.97
C ASN A 428 15.82 23.89 7.79
N GLY A 429 15.78 24.65 8.89
CA GLY A 429 15.69 26.11 8.88
C GLY A 429 17.05 26.77 8.65
N VAL A 430 17.01 28.08 8.40
CA VAL A 430 18.19 28.95 8.41
C VAL A 430 17.86 30.16 9.28
N ASP A 431 18.54 30.29 10.41
CA ASP A 431 18.29 31.34 11.41
C ASP A 431 19.35 32.44 11.34
N ASP A 432 18.94 33.71 11.32
CA ASP A 432 19.85 34.84 11.10
C ASP A 432 20.48 35.40 12.39
N ALA A 433 21.81 35.39 12.45
CA ALA A 433 22.65 35.97 13.50
C ALA A 433 23.66 36.96 12.90
N ASN A 434 23.39 38.25 13.05
CA ASN A 434 24.26 39.32 12.58
C ASN A 434 25.05 39.92 13.76
N PHE A 435 26.35 40.16 13.56
CA PHE A 435 27.23 40.74 14.57
C PHE A 435 27.78 42.09 14.10
N ALA A 436 27.88 43.05 15.02
CA ALA A 436 28.67 44.26 14.83
C ALA A 436 29.91 44.16 15.72
N LEU A 437 31.09 44.41 15.16
CA LEU A 437 32.35 44.50 15.90
C LEU A 437 32.57 45.94 16.35
N GLU A 438 33.06 46.13 17.57
CA GLU A 438 33.54 47.44 18.05
C GLU A 438 35.03 47.60 17.76
N ALA A 439 35.50 48.83 17.53
CA ALA A 439 36.92 49.10 17.28
C ALA A 439 37.69 49.26 18.60
N GLU A 440 38.91 48.71 18.66
CA GLU A 440 39.77 48.77 19.84
C GLU A 440 40.28 50.21 20.11
N PRO A 441 40.11 50.76 21.33
CA PRO A 441 40.36 52.18 21.59
C PRO A 441 41.86 52.53 21.60
N THR A 442 42.32 53.18 20.54
CA THR A 442 43.72 53.61 20.38
C THR A 442 44.11 54.66 21.46
N PRO A 443 45.14 54.41 22.28
CA PRO A 443 45.54 55.33 23.35
C PRO A 443 46.15 56.63 22.78
N THR A 444 45.52 57.76 23.08
CA THR A 444 45.96 59.10 22.63
C THR A 444 46.58 59.89 23.81
N PRO A 445 47.75 60.55 23.65
CA PRO A 445 48.46 61.21 24.75
C PRO A 445 47.82 62.52 25.23
N THR A 446 48.06 62.85 26.50
CA THR A 446 47.37 63.90 27.27
C THR A 446 47.96 65.31 27.14
N THR A 447 47.11 66.34 26.93
CA THR A 447 47.48 67.76 27.22
C THR A 447 46.30 68.68 27.60
N SER A 448 46.29 69.07 28.88
CA SER A 448 45.84 70.35 29.51
C SER A 448 44.68 71.24 28.96
N ALA A 449 43.72 71.52 29.87
CA ALA A 449 43.10 72.84 30.19
C ALA A 449 41.97 73.51 29.34
N THR A 450 40.72 73.46 29.89
CA THR A 450 39.98 74.60 30.54
C THR A 450 39.69 75.92 29.77
N PRO A 451 38.47 76.57 29.85
CA PRO A 451 37.08 76.11 30.18
C PRO A 451 35.92 76.80 29.36
N THR A 452 34.65 76.64 29.79
CA THR A 452 33.42 77.45 29.46
C THR A 452 32.88 77.38 28.01
N THR A 453 31.59 77.56 27.62
CA THR A 453 30.28 77.99 28.23
C THR A 453 29.13 77.61 27.24
N THR A 454 27.79 77.61 27.47
CA THR A 454 26.88 77.46 28.64
C THR A 454 25.39 77.60 28.19
N LYS A 455 24.44 76.82 28.78
CA LYS A 455 22.94 76.84 28.57
C LYS A 455 22.44 76.35 27.17
N THR A 456 21.17 75.96 26.92
CA THR A 456 19.87 76.27 27.60
C THR A 456 18.87 75.08 27.64
N THR A 457 17.84 75.21 28.49
CA THR A 457 16.88 74.25 29.12
C THR A 457 15.63 73.77 28.30
N PRO A 458 14.82 72.79 28.82
CA PRO A 458 13.64 72.12 28.18
C PRO A 458 12.29 72.76 28.66
N PRO A 459 11.08 72.12 28.72
CA PRO A 459 10.55 70.79 28.26
C PRO A 459 9.20 70.88 27.47
N THR A 460 8.42 69.81 27.25
CA THR A 460 7.25 69.39 28.10
C THR A 460 6.54 68.10 27.57
N SER A 461 5.86 67.38 28.47
CA SER A 461 5.13 66.10 28.29
C SER A 461 3.71 66.19 27.66
N THR A 462 3.19 65.07 27.13
CA THR A 462 1.81 64.58 27.46
C THR A 462 1.54 63.12 27.03
N ARG A 463 0.70 62.40 27.82
CA ARG A 463 0.05 61.10 27.53
C ARG A 463 -1.47 61.35 27.39
N PRO A 464 -2.28 60.54 26.66
CA PRO A 464 -2.82 59.27 27.19
C PRO A 464 -3.12 58.17 26.12
N VAL A 465 -3.88 57.13 26.47
CA VAL A 465 -4.16 55.81 25.81
C VAL A 465 -5.49 55.28 26.43
N PRO A 466 -6.45 54.51 25.81
CA PRO A 466 -6.36 53.48 24.73
C PRO A 466 -7.57 53.40 23.71
N THR A 467 -7.77 52.22 23.09
CA THR A 467 -9.03 51.50 22.70
C THR A 467 -9.77 51.64 21.32
N THR A 468 -9.58 50.59 20.49
CA THR A 468 -10.57 49.70 19.77
C THR A 468 -11.48 50.13 18.58
N THR A 469 -11.62 49.17 17.63
CA THR A 469 -12.84 48.82 16.83
C THR A 469 -13.11 49.41 15.42
N THR A 470 -12.68 48.67 14.38
CA THR A 470 -13.46 48.23 13.19
C THR A 470 -13.89 49.19 12.03
N GLN A 471 -13.83 48.61 10.81
CA GLN A 471 -14.57 48.91 9.54
C GLN A 471 -13.98 49.84 8.44
N LYS A 472 -13.79 49.21 7.25
CA LYS A 472 -14.16 49.58 5.86
C LYS A 472 -14.62 51.04 5.57
N PRO A 473 -14.19 51.64 4.43
CA PRO A 473 -14.98 51.50 3.19
C PRO A 473 -14.13 51.18 1.93
N THR A 474 -14.48 51.66 0.71
CA THR A 474 -14.11 51.04 -0.59
C THR A 474 -14.14 52.03 -1.78
N SER A 475 -13.58 51.63 -2.93
CA SER A 475 -13.63 52.28 -4.28
C SER A 475 -12.65 53.47 -4.45
N THR A 476 -12.26 53.90 -5.66
CA THR A 476 -12.80 53.76 -7.04
C THR A 476 -11.71 53.43 -8.07
N THR A 477 -11.91 52.94 -9.30
CA THR A 477 -13.00 52.29 -10.11
C THR A 477 -12.36 51.96 -11.49
N THR A 478 -13.10 51.40 -12.48
CA THR A 478 -12.75 51.27 -13.93
C THR A 478 -11.59 50.29 -14.26
N THR A 479 -11.55 49.48 -15.33
CA THR A 479 -12.50 48.96 -16.37
C THR A 479 -11.77 47.80 -17.10
N SER A 480 -12.34 46.85 -17.86
CA SER A 480 -13.70 46.42 -18.26
C SER A 480 -13.58 44.92 -18.72
N THR A 481 -14.57 44.12 -19.12
CA THR A 481 -16.00 44.29 -19.42
C THR A 481 -16.84 43.14 -18.78
N ARG A 482 -18.17 43.12 -19.06
CA ARG A 482 -19.13 42.04 -18.77
C ARG A 482 -20.41 42.28 -19.62
N PRO A 483 -21.47 41.42 -19.68
CA PRO A 483 -21.94 40.49 -18.64
C PRO A 483 -22.29 39.03 -19.05
N VAL A 484 -22.35 38.20 -18.02
CA VAL A 484 -22.89 36.82 -17.89
C VAL A 484 -23.85 36.89 -16.67
N PRO A 485 -25.04 36.23 -16.60
CA PRO A 485 -25.14 35.00 -15.75
C PRO A 485 -26.32 33.99 -15.94
N THR A 486 -26.00 32.72 -15.69
CA THR A 486 -26.71 31.64 -14.94
C THR A 486 -28.25 31.55 -14.76
N THR A 487 -28.77 30.33 -14.99
CA THR A 487 -29.49 29.39 -14.06
C THR A 487 -29.85 29.91 -12.64
N PRO A 488 -30.95 29.47 -11.94
CA PRO A 488 -31.50 28.09 -11.93
C PRO A 488 -33.03 27.84 -11.62
N THR A 489 -33.39 26.55 -11.49
CA THR A 489 -34.40 25.95 -10.55
C THR A 489 -35.67 25.24 -11.10
N GLN A 490 -35.66 23.90 -10.96
CA GLN A 490 -36.71 22.88 -10.67
C GLN A 490 -38.21 22.97 -11.11
N ARG A 491 -38.67 21.80 -11.64
CA ARG A 491 -39.96 21.05 -11.52
C ARG A 491 -41.00 21.50 -10.45
N PRO A 492 -42.32 21.10 -10.52
CA PRO A 492 -42.94 20.08 -11.40
C PRO A 492 -44.39 20.32 -11.97
N THR A 493 -44.80 19.55 -13.02
CA THR A 493 -46.15 19.02 -13.46
C THR A 493 -47.51 19.72 -13.19
N PRO A 494 -48.63 19.38 -13.90
CA PRO A 494 -48.86 18.48 -15.06
C PRO A 494 -49.73 19.14 -16.20
N THR A 495 -50.39 18.30 -17.03
CA THR A 495 -51.43 18.64 -18.04
C THR A 495 -50.86 19.17 -19.37
N THR A 496 -50.47 18.36 -20.37
CA THR A 496 -51.02 17.11 -20.96
C THR A 496 -52.22 17.34 -21.88
N THR A 497 -52.18 16.65 -23.04
CA THR A 497 -53.17 16.51 -24.14
C THR A 497 -53.08 17.50 -25.31
N ARG A 498 -53.23 17.05 -26.58
CA ARG A 498 -53.06 15.71 -27.17
C ARG A 498 -52.95 15.85 -28.70
N SER A 499 -51.93 15.26 -29.33
CA SER A 499 -51.94 15.10 -30.79
C SER A 499 -52.79 13.88 -31.16
N THR A 500 -53.90 14.10 -31.86
CA THR A 500 -54.78 13.06 -32.42
C THR A 500 -55.56 13.61 -33.63
N ASN A 501 -55.62 12.82 -34.71
CA ASN A 501 -56.81 12.27 -35.38
C ASN A 501 -58.23 12.80 -34.95
N PRO A 502 -59.29 12.74 -35.79
CA PRO A 502 -59.44 11.91 -37.00
C PRO A 502 -60.33 12.45 -38.18
N THR A 503 -60.52 11.60 -39.19
CA THR A 503 -61.77 11.28 -39.95
C THR A 503 -62.87 12.34 -40.25
N SER A 504 -63.11 12.54 -41.55
CA SER A 504 -64.39 12.68 -42.30
C SER A 504 -65.68 13.23 -41.62
N THR A 505 -66.33 14.21 -42.27
CA THR A 505 -67.74 14.06 -42.74
C THR A 505 -68.22 15.14 -43.73
N ARG A 506 -69.27 14.80 -44.51
CA ARG A 506 -70.09 15.61 -45.46
C ARG A 506 -71.24 16.28 -44.67
N PRO A 507 -71.75 17.53 -44.95
CA PRO A 507 -72.59 17.79 -46.16
C PRO A 507 -72.79 19.27 -46.69
N THR A 508 -73.41 19.40 -47.89
CA THR A 508 -74.42 20.40 -48.42
C THR A 508 -74.36 21.91 -48.04
N THR A 509 -74.76 22.92 -48.85
CA THR A 509 -75.60 23.03 -50.09
C THR A 509 -75.48 24.42 -50.78
N THR A 510 -75.86 24.52 -52.07
CA THR A 510 -76.40 25.68 -52.87
C THR A 510 -75.91 27.14 -52.60
N THR A 511 -75.39 27.89 -53.58
CA THR A 511 -76.14 28.86 -54.47
C THR A 511 -75.12 29.86 -55.10
N THR A 512 -75.24 30.63 -56.21
CA THR A 512 -75.89 30.64 -57.57
C THR A 512 -75.41 31.94 -58.31
N THR A 513 -75.74 32.18 -59.61
CA THR A 513 -75.61 33.49 -60.36
C THR A 513 -74.21 33.83 -60.93
N GLN A 514 -73.96 34.24 -62.20
CA GLN A 514 -74.72 34.30 -63.48
C GLN A 514 -73.77 34.34 -64.73
N ARG A 515 -74.25 33.80 -65.87
CA ARG A 515 -74.32 34.32 -67.28
C ARG A 515 -73.28 35.38 -67.76
N PRO A 516 -72.69 35.33 -69.01
CA PRO A 516 -73.39 35.08 -70.29
C PRO A 516 -72.74 34.20 -71.39
N THR A 517 -73.56 33.96 -72.44
CA THR A 517 -73.34 33.11 -73.63
C THR A 517 -72.78 33.91 -74.83
N PRO A 518 -72.20 33.24 -75.84
CA PRO A 518 -72.89 33.23 -77.15
C PRO A 518 -72.97 31.83 -77.80
N THR A 519 -73.79 31.71 -78.86
CA THR A 519 -74.31 30.44 -79.39
C THR A 519 -73.77 30.11 -80.79
N THR A 520 -73.49 28.83 -81.05
CA THR A 520 -73.56 28.26 -82.42
C THR A 520 -73.93 26.78 -82.38
N THR A 521 -74.90 26.37 -83.21
CA THR A 521 -75.45 25.01 -83.22
C THR A 521 -74.83 24.12 -84.30
N ARG A 522 -74.57 22.86 -83.93
CA ARG A 522 -74.14 21.77 -84.83
C ARG A 522 -74.87 20.48 -84.39
N PRO A 523 -75.26 19.57 -85.31
CA PRO A 523 -76.03 18.39 -84.95
C PRO A 523 -75.32 17.51 -83.91
N ALA A 524 -76.09 16.98 -82.96
CA ALA A 524 -75.57 16.11 -81.91
C ALA A 524 -75.09 14.77 -82.51
N PRO A 525 -73.84 14.34 -82.27
CA PRO A 525 -73.43 12.98 -82.63
C PRO A 525 -74.19 11.99 -81.74
N GLN A 526 -74.81 10.96 -82.34
CA GLN A 526 -75.33 9.85 -81.56
C GLN A 526 -74.16 9.03 -81.02
N VAL A 527 -73.98 9.15 -79.71
CA VAL A 527 -72.90 8.55 -78.94
C VAL A 527 -73.45 7.41 -78.09
N GLY A 528 -72.65 6.36 -77.93
CA GLY A 528 -72.90 5.28 -76.99
C GLY A 528 -72.26 5.52 -75.63
N ALA A 529 -72.31 4.51 -74.79
CA ALA A 529 -71.53 4.41 -73.56
C ALA A 529 -70.87 3.03 -73.44
N VAL A 530 -69.85 2.94 -72.59
CA VAL A 530 -69.25 1.67 -72.18
C VAL A 530 -69.39 1.55 -70.66
N GLU A 531 -69.89 0.42 -70.18
CA GLU A 531 -69.97 0.09 -68.75
C GLU A 531 -69.18 -1.17 -68.43
N GLY A 532 -68.64 -1.27 -67.22
CA GLY A 532 -67.94 -2.45 -66.73
C GLY A 532 -67.70 -2.39 -65.23
N ILE A 533 -67.07 -3.44 -64.69
CA ILE A 533 -66.60 -3.50 -63.31
C ILE A 533 -65.15 -3.99 -63.29
N VAL A 534 -64.31 -3.37 -62.47
CA VAL A 534 -62.91 -3.77 -62.24
C VAL A 534 -62.80 -4.35 -60.83
N VAL A 535 -62.39 -5.60 -60.76
CA VAL A 535 -62.35 -6.40 -59.52
C VAL A 535 -61.05 -7.19 -59.45
N ASP A 536 -60.74 -7.74 -58.28
CA ASP A 536 -59.62 -8.66 -58.11
C ASP A 536 -60.03 -10.14 -58.29
N GLY A 537 -59.11 -11.06 -57.99
CA GLY A 537 -59.36 -12.51 -58.08
C GLY A 537 -60.36 -13.08 -57.07
N TYR A 538 -60.78 -12.31 -56.06
CA TYR A 538 -61.82 -12.69 -55.08
C TYR A 538 -63.18 -12.06 -55.43
N GLY A 539 -63.19 -11.04 -56.29
CA GLY A 539 -64.38 -10.31 -56.74
C GLY A 539 -64.55 -8.94 -56.09
N ASP A 540 -63.58 -8.49 -55.30
CA ASP A 540 -63.62 -7.21 -54.59
C ASP A 540 -63.20 -6.03 -55.51
N PRO A 541 -63.81 -4.84 -55.37
CA PRO A 541 -63.49 -3.65 -56.16
C PRO A 541 -62.01 -3.17 -56.11
N VAL A 542 -61.34 -3.09 -57.25
CA VAL A 542 -59.97 -2.51 -57.33
C VAL A 542 -60.05 -0.99 -57.57
N VAL A 543 -60.32 -0.29 -56.47
CA VAL A 543 -60.45 1.19 -56.43
C VAL A 543 -59.15 1.87 -56.90
N GLY A 544 -59.27 2.94 -57.67
CA GLY A 544 -58.13 3.73 -58.12
C GLY A 544 -57.41 3.23 -59.38
N ALA A 545 -57.73 2.04 -59.89
CA ALA A 545 -57.33 1.64 -61.25
C ALA A 545 -57.89 2.64 -62.28
N THR A 546 -57.22 2.83 -63.41
CA THR A 546 -57.66 3.78 -64.46
C THR A 546 -57.91 3.05 -65.77
N VAL A 547 -59.20 2.95 -66.14
CA VAL A 547 -59.65 2.32 -67.38
C VAL A 547 -59.61 3.35 -68.51
N THR A 548 -58.87 3.06 -69.57
CA THR A 548 -58.68 3.93 -70.73
C THR A 548 -59.17 3.24 -72.00
N LEU A 549 -60.19 3.82 -72.63
CA LEU A 549 -60.63 3.47 -73.98
C LEU A 549 -59.78 4.23 -74.99
N SER A 550 -59.23 3.54 -76.00
CA SER A 550 -58.47 4.14 -77.10
C SER A 550 -59.07 3.74 -78.44
N ASP A 551 -59.36 4.70 -79.31
CA ASP A 551 -59.89 4.42 -80.65
C ASP A 551 -58.79 4.04 -81.67
N ALA A 552 -59.19 3.56 -82.84
CA ALA A 552 -58.29 3.20 -83.93
C ALA A 552 -57.51 4.40 -84.56
N ARG A 553 -57.62 5.61 -84.01
CA ARG A 553 -56.86 6.81 -84.37
C ARG A 553 -55.99 7.32 -83.21
N GLY A 554 -55.97 6.63 -82.07
CA GLY A 554 -55.22 7.00 -80.88
C GLY A 554 -55.90 8.05 -79.99
N ALA A 555 -57.17 8.39 -80.23
CA ALA A 555 -57.91 9.27 -79.32
C ALA A 555 -58.36 8.48 -78.09
N THR A 556 -57.95 8.94 -76.90
CA THR A 556 -58.17 8.22 -75.63
C THR A 556 -59.21 8.87 -74.74
N ARG A 557 -59.84 8.08 -73.87
CA ARG A 557 -60.67 8.53 -72.74
C ARG A 557 -60.45 7.65 -71.53
N ASN A 558 -60.07 8.25 -70.41
CA ASN A 558 -59.82 7.58 -69.15
C ASN A 558 -60.92 7.85 -68.12
N VAL A 559 -61.22 6.84 -67.28
CA VAL A 559 -62.05 6.95 -66.08
C VAL A 559 -61.41 6.11 -64.97
N THR A 560 -61.26 6.70 -63.79
CA THR A 560 -60.75 6.02 -62.60
C THR A 560 -61.87 5.24 -61.89
N VAL A 561 -61.56 4.02 -61.43
CA VAL A 561 -62.48 3.11 -60.76
C VAL A 561 -62.89 3.65 -59.39
N GLY A 562 -64.21 3.74 -59.17
CA GLY A 562 -64.80 4.17 -57.90
C GLY A 562 -64.85 3.08 -56.83
N THR A 563 -65.38 3.42 -55.65
CA THR A 563 -65.46 2.52 -54.49
C THR A 563 -66.41 1.33 -54.65
N ASP A 564 -67.24 1.32 -55.70
CA ASP A 564 -68.13 0.21 -56.08
C ASP A 564 -67.55 -0.67 -57.20
N GLY A 565 -66.31 -0.38 -57.64
CA GLY A 565 -65.62 -1.10 -58.70
C GLY A 565 -66.12 -0.76 -60.10
N ARG A 566 -67.20 0.02 -60.25
CA ARG A 566 -67.86 0.24 -61.54
C ARG A 566 -67.20 1.38 -62.31
N VAL A 567 -67.25 1.24 -63.64
CA VAL A 567 -66.79 2.26 -64.59
C VAL A 567 -67.87 2.45 -65.64
N ARG A 568 -68.26 3.71 -65.87
CA ARG A 568 -69.10 4.13 -67.00
C ARG A 568 -68.38 5.23 -67.77
N VAL A 569 -68.04 4.96 -69.03
CA VAL A 569 -67.51 5.97 -69.95
C VAL A 569 -68.62 6.40 -70.91
N GLY A 570 -69.15 7.60 -70.70
CA GLY A 570 -70.23 8.17 -71.51
C GLY A 570 -69.75 8.91 -72.76
N ASN A 571 -70.69 9.25 -73.63
CA ASN A 571 -70.51 10.04 -74.85
C ASN A 571 -69.47 9.46 -75.85
N VAL A 572 -69.30 8.14 -75.88
CA VAL A 572 -68.30 7.46 -76.72
C VAL A 572 -68.81 7.39 -78.17
N THR A 573 -67.96 7.74 -79.13
CA THR A 573 -68.31 7.67 -80.56
C THR A 573 -68.42 6.22 -81.04
N PRO A 574 -69.35 5.86 -81.94
CA PRO A 574 -69.44 4.49 -82.45
C PRO A 574 -68.17 4.04 -83.17
N GLY A 575 -67.72 2.80 -82.91
CA GLY A 575 -66.47 2.24 -83.43
C GLY A 575 -65.86 1.15 -82.55
N GLU A 576 -64.73 0.61 -82.97
CA GLU A 576 -63.92 -0.33 -82.18
C GLU A 576 -62.89 0.41 -81.31
N TYR A 577 -62.74 -0.04 -80.07
CA TYR A 577 -61.80 0.50 -79.09
C TYR A 577 -60.91 -0.61 -78.51
N THR A 578 -59.71 -0.26 -78.07
CA THR A 578 -58.97 -1.07 -77.10
C THR A 578 -59.20 -0.50 -75.70
N VAL A 579 -59.35 -1.38 -74.70
CA VAL A 579 -59.45 -1.00 -73.29
C VAL A 579 -58.14 -1.38 -72.60
N THR A 580 -57.41 -0.40 -72.07
CA THR A 580 -56.30 -0.64 -71.15
C THR A 580 -56.75 -0.29 -69.74
N VAL A 581 -56.43 -1.14 -68.77
CA VAL A 581 -56.64 -0.89 -67.34
C VAL A 581 -55.26 -0.70 -66.73
N ALA A 582 -54.90 0.56 -66.49
CA ALA A 582 -53.71 0.91 -65.71
C ALA A 582 -54.00 0.61 -64.24
N ALA A 583 -53.24 -0.30 -63.65
CA ALA A 583 -53.48 -0.86 -62.34
C ALA A 583 -52.79 -0.04 -61.23
N PRO A 584 -53.31 -0.04 -59.98
CA PRO A 584 -52.58 0.49 -58.83
C PRO A 584 -51.33 -0.37 -58.55
N PRO A 585 -50.31 0.15 -57.83
CA PRO A 585 -49.00 -0.51 -57.65
C PRO A 585 -48.97 -1.91 -57.01
N LEU A 586 -50.12 -2.48 -56.63
CA LEU A 586 -50.28 -3.82 -56.07
C LEU A 586 -50.79 -4.85 -57.09
N TYR A 587 -51.18 -4.42 -58.29
CA TYR A 587 -51.81 -5.23 -59.34
C TYR A 587 -51.12 -5.02 -60.70
N ALA A 588 -51.22 -6.01 -61.57
CA ALA A 588 -50.69 -5.93 -62.94
C ALA A 588 -51.68 -5.26 -63.91
N ASP A 589 -51.17 -4.44 -64.82
CA ASP A 589 -51.92 -3.83 -65.92
C ASP A 589 -52.61 -4.91 -66.79
N MET A 590 -53.80 -4.58 -67.33
CA MET A 590 -54.56 -5.48 -68.18
C MET A 590 -55.03 -4.79 -69.47
N VAL A 591 -55.00 -5.50 -70.59
CA VAL A 591 -55.42 -5.00 -71.92
C VAL A 591 -56.48 -5.92 -72.53
N VAL A 592 -57.60 -5.33 -72.94
CA VAL A 592 -58.67 -6.00 -73.67
C VAL A 592 -58.75 -5.40 -75.09
N PRO A 593 -58.25 -6.10 -76.12
CA PRO A 593 -58.37 -5.65 -77.50
C PRO A 593 -59.77 -5.90 -78.07
N SER A 594 -60.29 -4.95 -78.84
CA SER A 594 -61.56 -5.01 -79.59
C SER A 594 -62.85 -4.99 -78.73
N VAL A 595 -63.26 -3.79 -78.34
CA VAL A 595 -64.56 -3.46 -77.73
C VAL A 595 -65.38 -2.61 -78.72
N SER A 596 -66.48 -3.18 -79.21
CA SER A 596 -67.37 -2.53 -80.17
C SER A 596 -68.39 -1.61 -79.47
N VAL A 597 -68.48 -0.36 -79.88
CA VAL A 597 -69.45 0.63 -79.36
C VAL A 597 -70.39 1.07 -80.47
N ARG A 598 -71.70 1.05 -80.19
CA ARG A 598 -72.77 1.35 -81.15
C ARG A 598 -73.52 2.65 -80.80
N ALA A 599 -74.16 3.24 -81.79
CA ALA A 599 -74.86 4.53 -81.64
C ALA A 599 -76.07 4.40 -80.70
N GLY A 600 -76.07 5.13 -79.59
CA GLY A 600 -77.17 5.15 -78.61
C GLY A 600 -77.25 3.93 -77.68
N GLU A 601 -76.42 2.90 -77.88
CA GLU A 601 -76.37 1.71 -77.01
C GLU A 601 -75.32 1.87 -75.89
N THR A 602 -75.44 1.07 -74.83
CA THR A 602 -74.42 0.93 -73.79
C THR A 602 -73.78 -0.45 -73.92
N THR A 603 -72.50 -0.50 -74.29
CA THR A 603 -71.72 -1.74 -74.38
C THR A 603 -71.27 -2.15 -72.98
N ASN A 604 -71.75 -3.30 -72.50
CA ASN A 604 -71.32 -3.86 -71.22
C ASN A 604 -70.08 -4.75 -71.41
N LEU A 605 -69.02 -4.44 -70.69
CA LEU A 605 -67.81 -5.26 -70.58
C LEU A 605 -68.02 -6.43 -69.61
N PRO A 606 -67.30 -7.56 -69.78
CA PRO A 606 -67.17 -8.55 -68.72
C PRO A 606 -66.42 -7.97 -67.51
N ALA A 607 -66.47 -8.66 -66.37
CA ALA A 607 -65.70 -8.28 -65.19
C ALA A 607 -64.20 -8.27 -65.50
N LEU A 608 -63.55 -7.13 -65.25
CA LEU A 608 -62.15 -6.88 -65.55
C LEU A 608 -61.31 -7.28 -64.34
N VAL A 609 -60.91 -8.55 -64.30
CA VAL A 609 -60.21 -9.18 -63.16
C VAL A 609 -58.72 -8.87 -63.19
N LEU A 610 -58.28 -7.96 -62.31
CA LEU A 610 -56.87 -7.64 -62.14
C LEU A 610 -56.17 -8.67 -61.22
N ARG A 611 -54.93 -9.02 -61.56
CA ARG A 611 -54.11 -9.97 -60.79
C ARG A 611 -53.14 -9.22 -59.87
N PRO A 612 -53.02 -9.57 -58.58
CA PRO A 612 -52.04 -8.96 -57.70
C PRO A 612 -50.61 -9.33 -58.12
N VAL A 613 -49.66 -8.43 -57.89
CA VAL A 613 -48.22 -8.68 -58.07
C VAL A 613 -47.69 -9.35 -56.79
N PRO A 614 -46.96 -10.47 -56.87
CA PRO A 614 -46.39 -11.13 -55.68
C PRO A 614 -45.43 -10.20 -54.94
N ALA A 615 -45.27 -10.40 -53.63
CA ALA A 615 -44.26 -9.68 -52.87
C ALA A 615 -42.84 -10.18 -53.22
N ARG A 616 -41.85 -9.32 -53.06
CA ARG A 616 -40.43 -9.65 -53.13
C ARG A 616 -39.71 -9.06 -51.94
N PHE A 617 -38.69 -9.78 -51.47
CA PHE A 617 -37.92 -9.44 -50.29
C PHE A 617 -36.44 -9.64 -50.62
N ASP A 618 -35.68 -8.55 -50.59
CA ASP A 618 -34.27 -8.50 -50.95
C ASP A 618 -33.45 -8.01 -49.75
N TRP A 619 -32.46 -8.80 -49.33
CA TRP A 619 -31.57 -8.50 -48.20
C TRP A 619 -30.21 -7.99 -48.70
N ASP A 620 -29.72 -6.91 -48.09
CA ASP A 620 -28.34 -6.44 -48.29
C ASP A 620 -27.31 -7.47 -47.76
N ARG A 621 -26.14 -7.54 -48.40
CA ARG A 621 -25.01 -8.40 -47.98
C ARG A 621 -24.46 -7.94 -46.62
N VAL A 622 -24.56 -8.77 -45.59
CA VAL A 622 -24.20 -8.39 -44.21
C VAL A 622 -22.77 -8.81 -43.89
N VAL A 623 -21.87 -7.85 -43.73
CA VAL A 623 -20.50 -8.09 -43.22
C VAL A 623 -20.48 -7.90 -41.69
N VAL A 624 -19.86 -8.83 -40.97
CA VAL A 624 -19.81 -8.86 -39.50
C VAL A 624 -18.48 -9.44 -39.01
N LYS A 625 -17.89 -8.91 -37.92
CA LYS A 625 -16.68 -9.49 -37.31
C LYS A 625 -17.01 -10.54 -36.23
N PRO A 626 -16.15 -11.55 -35.98
CA PRO A 626 -16.29 -12.45 -34.83
C PRO A 626 -16.47 -11.70 -33.51
N GLY A 627 -17.54 -12.00 -32.76
CA GLY A 627 -17.92 -11.31 -31.53
C GLY A 627 -18.77 -10.04 -31.70
N GLU A 628 -18.98 -9.54 -32.92
CA GLU A 628 -19.89 -8.42 -33.21
C GLU A 628 -21.36 -8.91 -33.25
N THR A 629 -22.32 -7.98 -33.16
CA THR A 629 -23.74 -8.25 -33.46
C THR A 629 -24.19 -7.31 -34.57
N ARG A 630 -24.66 -7.88 -35.68
CA ARG A 630 -25.27 -7.15 -36.80
C ARG A 630 -26.75 -7.48 -36.93
N VAL A 631 -27.52 -6.48 -37.33
CA VAL A 631 -28.95 -6.61 -37.66
C VAL A 631 -29.15 -6.01 -39.05
N SER A 632 -29.96 -6.68 -39.88
CA SER A 632 -30.36 -6.21 -41.21
C SER A 632 -31.83 -6.54 -41.47
N VAL A 633 -32.55 -5.66 -42.15
CA VAL A 633 -33.99 -5.80 -42.43
C VAL A 633 -34.19 -5.83 -43.95
N PRO A 634 -34.96 -6.77 -44.51
CA PRO A 634 -35.14 -6.88 -45.94
C PRO A 634 -35.88 -5.67 -46.51
N THR A 635 -35.47 -5.26 -47.72
CA THR A 635 -36.26 -4.34 -48.53
C THR A 635 -37.43 -5.11 -49.15
N ARG A 636 -38.65 -4.63 -48.94
CA ARG A 636 -39.88 -5.24 -49.49
C ARG A 636 -40.36 -4.46 -50.71
N SER A 637 -40.70 -5.17 -51.78
CA SER A 637 -41.40 -4.63 -52.95
C SER A 637 -42.57 -5.52 -53.38
N GLY A 638 -43.43 -5.04 -54.29
CA GLY A 638 -44.62 -5.78 -54.75
C GLY A 638 -45.80 -5.75 -53.78
N GLY A 639 -46.66 -6.79 -53.84
CA GLY A 639 -47.96 -6.82 -53.16
C GLY A 639 -47.89 -6.79 -51.63
N LEU A 640 -48.91 -6.20 -51.00
CA LEU A 640 -49.06 -6.10 -49.54
C LEU A 640 -49.89 -7.23 -48.90
N SER A 641 -50.57 -8.06 -49.70
CA SER A 641 -51.44 -9.15 -49.22
C SER A 641 -50.71 -10.38 -48.68
N GLN A 642 -49.42 -10.52 -48.99
CA GLN A 642 -48.57 -11.62 -48.51
C GLN A 642 -47.99 -11.26 -47.13
N GLU A 643 -48.32 -12.02 -46.09
CA GLU A 643 -47.78 -11.82 -44.75
C GLU A 643 -46.28 -12.15 -44.72
N ALA A 644 -45.47 -11.28 -44.12
CA ALA A 644 -44.05 -11.56 -43.91
C ALA A 644 -43.91 -12.51 -42.70
N ASN A 645 -43.72 -13.80 -42.99
CA ASN A 645 -43.56 -14.84 -41.97
C ASN A 645 -42.55 -15.89 -42.49
N PHE A 646 -41.26 -15.56 -42.38
CA PHE A 646 -40.15 -16.38 -42.83
C PHE A 646 -39.79 -17.47 -41.81
N ARG A 647 -39.30 -18.60 -42.32
CA ARG A 647 -38.75 -19.70 -41.52
C ARG A 647 -37.35 -20.05 -42.01
N THR A 648 -36.36 -19.97 -41.13
CA THR A 648 -35.00 -20.44 -41.42
C THR A 648 -35.02 -21.94 -41.70
N SER A 649 -34.70 -22.33 -42.93
CA SER A 649 -34.65 -23.73 -43.37
C SER A 649 -33.24 -24.33 -43.32
N GLY A 650 -32.21 -23.50 -43.15
CA GLY A 650 -30.85 -23.93 -42.77
C GLY A 650 -29.79 -22.86 -42.97
N VAL A 651 -28.63 -23.03 -42.32
CA VAL A 651 -27.44 -22.19 -42.56
C VAL A 651 -26.32 -23.07 -43.12
N THR A 652 -25.60 -22.55 -44.10
CA THR A 652 -24.52 -23.24 -44.81
C THR A 652 -23.32 -22.31 -44.91
N ARG A 653 -22.15 -22.72 -44.41
CA ARG A 653 -20.88 -22.07 -44.75
C ARG A 653 -20.48 -22.44 -46.19
N ILE A 654 -19.84 -21.52 -46.88
CA ILE A 654 -19.10 -21.77 -48.13
C ILE A 654 -17.63 -21.89 -47.77
N GLU A 655 -17.02 -23.04 -48.08
CA GLU A 655 -15.60 -23.29 -47.86
C GLU A 655 -14.75 -22.66 -49.00
N PRO A 656 -13.44 -22.41 -48.80
CA PRO A 656 -12.58 -21.78 -49.80
C PRO A 656 -12.42 -22.54 -51.13
N ASP A 657 -12.76 -23.84 -51.15
CA ASP A 657 -12.78 -24.69 -52.35
C ASP A 657 -14.14 -24.68 -53.09
N GLY A 658 -15.13 -23.95 -52.58
CA GLY A 658 -16.49 -23.88 -53.11
C GLY A 658 -17.44 -24.97 -52.62
N THR A 659 -17.00 -25.88 -51.73
CA THR A 659 -17.89 -26.82 -51.05
C THR A 659 -18.72 -26.11 -49.97
N THR A 660 -19.75 -26.79 -49.43
CA THR A 660 -20.70 -26.17 -48.48
C THR A 660 -20.94 -27.02 -47.23
N THR A 661 -20.58 -26.48 -46.07
CA THR A 661 -20.74 -27.14 -44.77
C THR A 661 -22.06 -26.68 -44.11
N GLN A 662 -22.99 -27.59 -43.86
CA GLN A 662 -24.24 -27.26 -43.16
C GLN A 662 -24.01 -27.10 -41.66
N ILE A 663 -24.49 -25.99 -41.09
CA ILE A 663 -24.37 -25.68 -39.67
C ILE A 663 -25.60 -26.20 -38.92
N PRO A 664 -25.45 -26.95 -37.82
CA PRO A 664 -26.56 -27.35 -36.97
C PRO A 664 -27.37 -26.15 -36.45
N ALA A 665 -28.69 -26.27 -36.37
CA ALA A 665 -29.55 -25.18 -35.90
C ALA A 665 -29.23 -24.71 -34.47
N ALA A 666 -28.72 -25.60 -33.61
CA ALA A 666 -28.26 -25.29 -32.26
C ALA A 666 -26.92 -24.53 -32.19
N GLU A 667 -26.13 -24.56 -33.27
CA GLU A 667 -24.85 -23.86 -33.43
C GLU A 667 -24.99 -22.60 -34.31
N SER A 668 -26.21 -22.36 -34.82
CA SER A 668 -26.49 -21.28 -35.75
C SER A 668 -26.61 -19.94 -35.02
N TRP A 669 -25.53 -19.17 -35.05
CA TRP A 669 -25.44 -17.80 -34.57
C TRP A 669 -26.08 -16.76 -35.51
N ILE A 670 -26.74 -17.22 -36.59
CA ILE A 670 -27.52 -16.39 -37.50
C ILE A 670 -28.99 -16.81 -37.39
N SER A 671 -29.84 -15.87 -37.00
CA SER A 671 -31.29 -16.05 -36.93
C SER A 671 -32.00 -15.09 -37.89
N VAL A 672 -33.16 -15.50 -38.40
CA VAL A 672 -34.08 -14.62 -39.14
C VAL A 672 -35.42 -14.69 -38.43
N GLU A 673 -35.94 -13.52 -38.04
CA GLU A 673 -37.25 -13.39 -37.41
C GLU A 673 -38.38 -13.45 -38.46
N GLY A 674 -39.63 -13.60 -38.02
CA GLY A 674 -40.76 -13.83 -38.92
C GLY A 674 -40.97 -12.71 -39.95
N ASP A 675 -40.74 -11.45 -39.56
CA ASP A 675 -40.79 -10.29 -40.44
C ASP A 675 -39.68 -10.25 -41.51
N GLY A 676 -38.67 -11.11 -41.37
CA GLY A 676 -37.48 -11.22 -42.22
C GLY A 676 -36.24 -10.56 -41.63
N THR A 677 -36.31 -9.95 -40.45
CA THR A 677 -35.16 -9.32 -39.78
C THR A 677 -34.07 -10.35 -39.48
N LEU A 678 -32.91 -10.18 -40.11
CA LEU A 678 -31.71 -11.00 -39.90
C LEU A 678 -30.92 -10.45 -38.70
N VAL A 679 -30.58 -11.32 -37.76
CA VAL A 679 -29.69 -11.03 -36.63
C VAL A 679 -28.51 -12.01 -36.70
N ALA A 680 -27.30 -11.48 -36.85
CA ALA A 680 -26.06 -12.25 -36.95
C ALA A 680 -25.13 -11.93 -35.76
N ARG A 681 -24.75 -12.94 -34.97
CA ARG A 681 -23.93 -12.80 -33.75
C ARG A 681 -22.77 -13.81 -33.70
N PRO A 682 -21.83 -13.79 -34.66
CA PRO A 682 -20.78 -14.82 -34.75
C PRO A 682 -20.00 -14.96 -33.45
N PRO A 683 -19.76 -16.20 -32.95
CA PRO A 683 -18.89 -16.40 -31.80
C PRO A 683 -17.46 -15.95 -32.11
N ARG A 684 -16.66 -15.70 -31.07
CA ARG A 684 -15.29 -15.16 -31.21
C ARG A 684 -14.33 -16.06 -32.00
N ASN A 685 -14.66 -17.35 -32.12
CA ASN A 685 -13.96 -18.36 -32.90
C ASN A 685 -14.68 -18.72 -34.22
N ALA A 686 -15.64 -17.92 -34.67
CA ALA A 686 -16.21 -18.08 -36.01
C ALA A 686 -15.11 -17.91 -37.06
N GLU A 687 -14.97 -18.89 -37.94
CA GLU A 687 -14.00 -18.81 -39.02
C GLU A 687 -14.42 -17.76 -40.06
N PRO A 688 -13.47 -16.99 -40.63
CA PRO A 688 -13.78 -16.09 -41.74
C PRO A 688 -14.34 -16.82 -42.96
N GLY A 689 -15.14 -16.12 -43.76
CA GLY A 689 -15.72 -16.64 -45.00
C GLY A 689 -17.19 -16.27 -45.21
N GLU A 690 -17.79 -16.85 -46.25
CA GLU A 690 -19.18 -16.60 -46.62
C GLU A 690 -20.13 -17.64 -46.00
N TYR A 691 -21.22 -17.16 -45.42
CA TYR A 691 -22.29 -17.95 -44.81
C TYR A 691 -23.61 -17.62 -45.50
N ARG A 692 -24.36 -18.65 -45.91
CA ARG A 692 -25.65 -18.53 -46.59
C ARG A 692 -26.77 -19.10 -45.75
N VAL A 693 -27.69 -18.24 -45.35
CA VAL A 693 -28.95 -18.60 -44.69
C VAL A 693 -30.00 -18.87 -45.76
N LYS A 694 -30.66 -20.02 -45.70
CA LYS A 694 -31.88 -20.29 -46.47
C LYS A 694 -33.08 -19.96 -45.59
N VAL A 695 -33.98 -19.13 -46.11
CA VAL A 695 -35.28 -18.84 -45.49
C VAL A 695 -36.39 -19.16 -46.46
N THR A 696 -37.48 -19.72 -45.95
CA THR A 696 -38.65 -20.10 -46.74
C THR A 696 -39.84 -19.25 -46.29
N ASP A 697 -40.60 -18.73 -47.24
CA ASP A 697 -41.75 -17.85 -47.00
C ASP A 697 -43.07 -18.63 -46.77
N VAL A 698 -44.19 -17.91 -46.65
CA VAL A 698 -45.54 -18.49 -46.50
C VAL A 698 -46.07 -19.23 -47.75
N THR A 699 -45.52 -18.96 -48.94
CA THR A 699 -45.88 -19.66 -50.19
C THR A 699 -45.00 -20.87 -50.49
N GLY A 700 -43.86 -21.00 -49.82
CA GLY A 700 -42.85 -22.04 -50.04
C GLY A 700 -41.68 -21.60 -50.93
N GLU A 701 -41.64 -20.34 -51.36
CA GLU A 701 -40.48 -19.77 -52.05
C GLU A 701 -39.30 -19.68 -51.07
N THR A 702 -38.08 -19.94 -51.56
CA THR A 702 -36.88 -20.01 -50.72
C THR A 702 -35.86 -18.97 -51.16
N HIS A 703 -35.62 -18.01 -50.27
CA HIS A 703 -34.63 -16.94 -50.43
C HIS A 703 -33.30 -17.34 -49.79
N VAL A 704 -32.20 -16.74 -50.28
CA VAL A 704 -30.84 -17.00 -49.78
C VAL A 704 -30.21 -15.68 -49.36
N ILE A 705 -29.87 -15.56 -48.07
CA ILE A 705 -29.27 -14.38 -47.47
C ILE A 705 -27.78 -14.63 -47.26
N THR A 706 -26.93 -13.71 -47.71
CA THR A 706 -25.48 -13.82 -47.61
C THR A 706 -24.93 -12.97 -46.46
N VAL A 707 -24.24 -13.65 -45.54
CA VAL A 707 -23.52 -13.06 -44.41
C VAL A 707 -22.03 -13.36 -44.57
N GLU A 708 -21.17 -12.36 -44.43
CA GLU A 708 -19.72 -12.49 -44.55
C GLU A 708 -19.07 -12.27 -43.18
N VAL A 709 -18.36 -13.29 -42.68
CA VAL A 709 -17.53 -13.16 -41.49
C VAL A 709 -16.18 -12.64 -41.93
N ALA A 710 -15.87 -11.40 -41.53
CA ALA A 710 -14.57 -10.79 -41.78
C ALA A 710 -13.50 -11.35 -40.83
N ASP A 711 -12.22 -11.14 -41.16
CA ASP A 711 -11.10 -11.59 -40.33
C ASP A 711 -11.18 -11.05 -38.88
N PRO A 712 -10.79 -11.86 -37.88
CA PRO A 712 -10.67 -11.38 -36.50
C PRO A 712 -9.66 -10.24 -36.43
N THR A 713 -9.97 -9.20 -35.65
CA THR A 713 -9.07 -8.06 -35.47
C THR A 713 -7.85 -8.51 -34.66
N PRO A 714 -6.60 -8.28 -35.12
CA PRO A 714 -5.41 -8.86 -34.50
C PRO A 714 -5.21 -8.36 -33.06
N MET A 715 -4.61 -9.20 -32.22
CA MET A 715 -4.38 -8.88 -30.80
C MET A 715 -3.47 -7.65 -30.62
N SER A 716 -2.53 -7.38 -31.54
CA SER A 716 -1.72 -6.16 -31.51
C SER A 716 -2.52 -4.86 -31.68
N GLU A 717 -3.69 -4.90 -32.32
CA GLU A 717 -4.64 -3.78 -32.39
C GLU A 717 -5.59 -3.75 -31.19
N GLN A 718 -6.02 -4.91 -30.69
CA GLN A 718 -6.90 -4.99 -29.52
C GLN A 718 -6.19 -4.58 -28.21
N TYR A 719 -4.91 -4.91 -28.04
CA TYR A 719 -4.15 -4.76 -26.78
C TYR A 719 -3.18 -3.56 -26.83
N ALA A 720 -3.58 -2.43 -26.25
CA ALA A 720 -2.69 -1.30 -26.01
C ALA A 720 -1.80 -1.56 -24.78
N VAL A 721 -0.61 -2.12 -25.01
CA VAL A 721 0.37 -2.47 -23.96
C VAL A 721 1.05 -1.23 -23.37
N ARG A 722 1.24 -1.25 -22.04
CA ARG A 722 1.94 -0.23 -21.25
C ARG A 722 2.93 -0.91 -20.32
N PHE A 723 4.15 -0.39 -20.27
CA PHE A 723 5.18 -0.78 -19.31
C PHE A 723 5.18 0.19 -18.12
N PRO A 724 5.35 -0.29 -16.88
CA PRO A 724 5.47 0.58 -15.72
C PRO A 724 6.83 1.32 -15.74
N VAL A 725 6.78 2.64 -15.63
CA VAL A 725 7.96 3.50 -15.52
C VAL A 725 8.68 3.23 -14.18
N ILE A 726 10.01 3.25 -14.19
CA ILE A 726 10.83 3.08 -13.00
C ILE A 726 12.05 4.02 -13.05
N PRO A 727 12.35 4.77 -11.97
CA PRO A 727 13.59 5.53 -11.87
C PRO A 727 14.76 4.61 -11.49
N VAL A 728 15.89 4.74 -12.17
CA VAL A 728 17.09 3.90 -11.99
C VAL A 728 18.34 4.79 -11.93
N PRO A 729 19.01 4.89 -10.77
CA PRO A 729 20.28 5.60 -10.63
C PRO A 729 21.34 5.10 -11.61
N ALA A 730 22.18 5.99 -12.14
CA ALA A 730 23.27 5.61 -13.03
C ALA A 730 24.22 4.59 -12.34
N GLY A 731 24.53 3.49 -13.02
CA GLY A 731 25.32 2.37 -12.51
C GLY A 731 24.54 1.32 -11.72
N ALA A 732 23.31 1.61 -11.27
CA ALA A 732 22.48 0.66 -10.52
C ALA A 732 21.69 -0.29 -11.44
N THR A 733 21.20 -1.41 -10.88
CA THR A 733 20.28 -2.32 -11.58
C THR A 733 18.91 -2.32 -10.90
N ARG A 734 17.82 -2.18 -11.68
CA ARG A 734 16.44 -2.37 -11.19
C ARG A 734 15.58 -3.12 -12.22
N GLN A 735 14.58 -3.85 -11.73
CA GLN A 735 13.57 -4.50 -12.56
C GLN A 735 12.21 -3.81 -12.39
N ALA A 736 11.55 -3.52 -13.51
CA ALA A 736 10.21 -2.97 -13.57
C ALA A 736 9.12 -4.03 -13.29
N GLY A 737 7.90 -3.58 -13.01
CA GLY A 737 6.74 -4.46 -12.88
C GLY A 737 6.41 -5.21 -14.19
N ARG A 738 5.51 -6.21 -14.12
CA ARG A 738 4.99 -6.83 -15.35
C ARG A 738 4.17 -5.80 -16.14
N PRO A 739 4.25 -5.77 -17.47
CA PRO A 739 3.43 -4.90 -18.30
C PRO A 739 1.93 -5.22 -18.16
N ARG A 740 1.13 -4.27 -18.60
CA ARG A 740 -0.34 -4.28 -18.55
C ARG A 740 -0.88 -3.84 -19.90
N ALA A 741 -2.11 -4.23 -20.21
CA ALA A 741 -2.77 -3.83 -21.44
C ALA A 741 -4.12 -3.18 -21.15
N THR A 742 -4.46 -2.17 -21.94
CA THR A 742 -5.86 -1.78 -22.14
C THR A 742 -6.38 -2.58 -23.34
N VAL A 743 -7.45 -3.33 -23.16
CA VAL A 743 -8.01 -4.22 -24.19
C VAL A 743 -9.28 -3.60 -24.76
N THR A 744 -9.34 -3.43 -26.07
CA THR A 744 -10.53 -2.97 -26.79
C THR A 744 -11.24 -4.15 -27.43
N ASP A 745 -12.53 -4.30 -27.14
CA ASP A 745 -13.32 -5.50 -27.42
C ASP A 745 -14.73 -5.08 -27.87
N GLY A 746 -14.90 -4.90 -29.18
CA GLY A 746 -16.08 -4.26 -29.75
C GLY A 746 -16.25 -2.82 -29.19
N PRO A 747 -17.41 -2.47 -28.61
CA PRO A 747 -17.63 -1.16 -28.00
C PRO A 747 -17.05 -1.03 -26.58
N PHE A 748 -16.47 -2.08 -26.01
CA PHE A 748 -15.97 -2.09 -24.63
C PHE A 748 -14.46 -1.88 -24.55
N THR A 749 -14.01 -1.26 -23.47
CA THR A 749 -12.58 -1.04 -23.20
C THR A 749 -12.26 -1.41 -21.76
N TYR A 750 -11.33 -2.34 -21.58
CA TYR A 750 -10.93 -2.87 -20.27
C TYR A 750 -9.50 -2.45 -19.92
N ALA A 751 -9.36 -1.56 -18.94
CA ALA A 751 -8.05 -1.16 -18.41
C ALA A 751 -7.41 -2.23 -17.50
N ASP A 752 -6.11 -2.06 -17.23
CA ASP A 752 -5.24 -2.88 -16.36
C ASP A 752 -5.36 -4.42 -16.52
N ARG A 753 -5.61 -4.91 -17.74
CA ARG A 753 -5.61 -6.36 -17.98
C ARG A 753 -4.19 -6.91 -18.09
N ARG A 754 -4.04 -8.20 -17.77
CA ARG A 754 -2.84 -8.96 -18.12
C ARG A 754 -2.82 -9.20 -19.64
N LEU A 755 -1.63 -9.29 -20.22
CA LEU A 755 -1.46 -9.76 -21.60
C LEU A 755 -1.80 -11.27 -21.66
N PRO A 756 -2.26 -11.79 -22.82
CA PRO A 756 -2.70 -13.17 -22.95
C PRO A 756 -1.52 -14.15 -22.83
N GLU A 757 -1.81 -15.37 -22.37
CA GLU A 757 -0.79 -16.42 -22.22
C GLU A 757 -0.21 -16.82 -23.58
N GLY A 758 1.12 -16.99 -23.63
CA GLY A 758 1.86 -17.22 -24.88
C GLY A 758 2.45 -15.95 -25.51
N THR A 759 2.09 -14.75 -25.02
CA THR A 759 2.72 -13.49 -25.45
C THR A 759 4.24 -13.50 -25.22
N ARG A 760 5.02 -13.07 -26.22
CA ARG A 760 6.48 -13.00 -26.19
C ARG A 760 6.96 -11.55 -26.31
N PHE A 761 8.15 -11.28 -25.79
CA PHE A 761 8.74 -9.95 -25.72
C PHE A 761 10.18 -9.98 -26.25
N SER A 762 10.59 -8.91 -26.93
CA SER A 762 11.97 -8.68 -27.35
C SER A 762 12.31 -7.19 -27.24
N VAL A 763 13.58 -6.88 -27.08
CA VAL A 763 14.14 -5.51 -27.09
C VAL A 763 15.17 -5.39 -28.21
N ASP A 764 15.43 -4.17 -28.66
CA ASP A 764 16.44 -3.90 -29.68
C ASP A 764 17.84 -4.40 -29.21
N PRO A 765 18.56 -5.22 -30.00
CA PRO A 765 19.93 -5.61 -29.69
C PRO A 765 20.86 -4.43 -29.35
N ALA A 766 20.65 -3.24 -29.93
CA ALA A 766 21.44 -2.04 -29.68
C ALA A 766 21.30 -1.47 -28.25
N VAL A 767 20.36 -1.96 -27.43
CA VAL A 767 20.27 -1.63 -26.00
C VAL A 767 20.49 -2.85 -25.09
N SER A 768 20.77 -4.04 -25.66
CA SER A 768 20.83 -5.30 -24.90
C SER A 768 21.99 -5.39 -23.89
N ASP A 769 23.01 -4.53 -24.03
CA ASP A 769 24.10 -4.36 -23.06
C ASP A 769 23.59 -3.93 -21.66
N TRP A 770 22.52 -3.12 -21.62
CA TRP A 770 22.01 -2.49 -20.40
C TRP A 770 20.49 -2.62 -20.18
N VAL A 771 19.76 -3.21 -21.13
CA VAL A 771 18.32 -3.52 -21.02
C VAL A 771 18.07 -4.99 -21.35
N ARG A 772 17.32 -5.68 -20.50
CA ARG A 772 16.90 -7.08 -20.71
C ARG A 772 15.41 -7.23 -20.46
N VAL A 773 14.75 -8.16 -21.15
CA VAL A 773 13.34 -8.49 -20.95
C VAL A 773 13.18 -9.96 -20.55
N ASP A 774 12.32 -10.26 -19.58
CA ASP A 774 11.99 -11.63 -19.18
C ASP A 774 10.79 -12.20 -19.96
N GLY A 775 10.54 -13.51 -19.83
CA GLY A 775 9.41 -14.19 -20.48
C GLY A 775 8.01 -13.73 -19.99
N ASN A 776 7.93 -12.88 -18.98
CA ASN A 776 6.71 -12.23 -18.49
C ASN A 776 6.62 -10.75 -18.92
N GLY A 777 7.55 -10.27 -19.75
CA GLY A 777 7.65 -8.89 -20.21
C GLY A 777 8.24 -7.90 -19.20
N ARG A 778 8.79 -8.35 -18.07
CA ARG A 778 9.48 -7.46 -17.13
C ARG A 778 10.78 -6.96 -17.73
N LEU A 779 10.98 -5.66 -17.71
CA LEU A 779 12.22 -5.03 -18.13
C LEU A 779 13.17 -4.90 -16.93
N THR A 780 14.40 -5.36 -17.08
CA THR A 780 15.52 -5.12 -16.17
C THR A 780 16.47 -4.13 -16.83
N PHE A 781 16.79 -3.04 -16.13
CA PHE A 781 17.66 -1.97 -16.61
C PHE A 781 18.91 -1.86 -15.73
N THR A 782 20.06 -1.70 -16.36
CA THR A 782 21.38 -1.52 -15.73
C THR A 782 22.14 -0.38 -16.44
N PRO A 783 21.64 0.89 -16.39
CA PRO A 783 22.30 2.01 -17.06
C PRO A 783 23.77 2.17 -16.63
N PRO A 784 24.71 2.47 -17.54
CA PRO A 784 26.12 2.68 -17.19
C PRO A 784 26.33 3.77 -16.11
N ALA A 785 27.37 3.64 -15.29
CA ALA A 785 27.65 4.59 -14.20
C ALA A 785 27.93 6.05 -14.66
N GLY A 786 28.37 6.22 -15.91
CA GLY A 786 28.53 7.53 -16.56
C GLY A 786 27.32 7.98 -17.40
N ALA A 787 26.16 7.35 -17.26
CA ALA A 787 24.97 7.74 -18.01
C ALA A 787 24.41 9.07 -17.48
N ALA A 788 24.29 10.07 -18.36
CA ALA A 788 23.63 11.33 -18.03
C ALA A 788 22.17 11.09 -17.58
N PRO A 789 21.71 11.73 -16.48
CA PRO A 789 20.34 11.66 -15.99
C PRO A 789 19.27 12.08 -17.01
N GLY A 790 18.02 11.70 -16.73
CA GLY A 790 16.84 12.05 -17.52
C GLY A 790 16.15 10.84 -18.16
N THR A 791 14.98 11.10 -18.76
CA THR A 791 14.10 10.08 -19.33
C THR A 791 14.64 9.52 -20.65
N ARG A 792 14.59 8.20 -20.83
CA ARG A 792 14.89 7.51 -22.11
C ARG A 792 13.73 6.60 -22.51
N ARG A 793 13.54 6.47 -23.83
CA ARG A 793 12.54 5.60 -24.45
C ARG A 793 13.20 4.39 -25.06
N ILE A 794 12.71 3.21 -24.71
CA ILE A 794 13.15 1.92 -25.26
C ILE A 794 12.01 1.34 -26.10
N ALA A 795 12.33 0.83 -27.29
CA ALA A 795 11.39 0.07 -28.10
C ALA A 795 11.33 -1.39 -27.60
N VAL A 796 10.12 -1.88 -27.33
CA VAL A 796 9.86 -3.27 -26.96
C VAL A 796 8.90 -3.87 -27.97
N THR A 797 9.35 -4.91 -28.66
CA THR A 797 8.53 -5.67 -29.61
C THR A 797 7.78 -6.74 -28.84
N VAL A 798 6.45 -6.77 -29.02
CA VAL A 798 5.54 -7.73 -28.37
C VAL A 798 4.89 -8.57 -29.46
N THR A 799 5.02 -9.88 -29.36
CA THR A 799 4.38 -10.86 -30.26
C THR A 799 3.28 -11.58 -29.50
N PHE A 800 2.05 -11.49 -29.98
CA PHE A 800 0.88 -12.08 -29.35
C PHE A 800 0.65 -13.55 -29.76
N PRO A 801 -0.20 -14.31 -29.04
CA PRO A 801 -0.45 -15.73 -29.33
C PRO A 801 -1.07 -16.01 -30.70
N ASP A 802 -1.76 -15.03 -31.30
CA ASP A 802 -2.30 -15.09 -32.66
C ASP A 802 -1.22 -14.86 -33.76
N GLY A 803 0.03 -14.62 -33.36
CA GLY A 803 1.14 -14.29 -34.25
C GLY A 803 1.23 -12.81 -34.62
N SER A 804 0.27 -11.97 -34.19
CA SER A 804 0.33 -10.53 -34.43
C SER A 804 1.46 -9.86 -33.62
N VAL A 805 2.00 -8.76 -34.14
CA VAL A 805 3.16 -8.07 -33.56
C VAL A 805 2.86 -6.59 -33.40
N GLY A 806 3.26 -6.01 -32.27
CA GLY A 806 3.22 -4.57 -32.02
C GLY A 806 4.51 -4.09 -31.35
N THR A 807 4.91 -2.86 -31.64
CA THR A 807 6.08 -2.21 -31.02
C THR A 807 5.61 -1.11 -30.08
N TYR A 808 5.99 -1.21 -28.81
CA TYR A 808 5.54 -0.31 -27.75
C TYR A 808 6.75 0.38 -27.10
N SER A 809 6.57 1.60 -26.61
CA SER A 809 7.64 2.31 -25.90
C SER A 809 7.56 2.08 -24.39
N ALA A 810 8.67 1.68 -23.80
CA ALA A 810 8.88 1.68 -22.36
C ALA A 810 9.74 2.90 -21.98
N GLU A 811 9.32 3.62 -20.94
CA GLU A 811 10.06 4.79 -20.44
C GLU A 811 10.81 4.43 -19.15
N ILE A 812 12.07 4.85 -19.09
CA ILE A 812 12.95 4.74 -17.91
C ILE A 812 13.47 6.14 -17.59
N GLU A 813 13.49 6.49 -16.32
CA GLU A 813 14.13 7.70 -15.81
C GLU A 813 15.50 7.34 -15.24
N ILE A 814 16.58 7.86 -15.81
CA ILE A 814 17.92 7.69 -15.22
C ILE A 814 18.13 8.78 -14.17
N GLY A 815 18.43 8.37 -12.94
CA GLY A 815 18.82 9.27 -11.86
C GLY A 815 20.34 9.47 -11.79
N ASP A 816 20.78 10.38 -10.93
CA ASP A 816 22.20 10.57 -10.61
C ASP A 816 22.90 9.26 -10.17
N PRO A 817 24.23 9.15 -10.32
CA PRO A 817 24.99 7.99 -9.87
C PRO A 817 25.00 7.89 -8.33
N LEU A 818 24.90 6.68 -7.80
CA LEU A 818 24.91 6.44 -6.36
C LEU A 818 26.24 6.84 -5.70
N LEU A 819 26.16 7.38 -4.49
CA LEU A 819 27.28 7.87 -3.69
C LEU A 819 28.31 6.76 -3.39
N ALA A 820 27.88 5.51 -3.26
CA ALA A 820 28.77 4.35 -3.12
C ALA A 820 29.66 4.08 -4.35
N TYR A 821 29.30 4.58 -5.54
CA TYR A 821 30.15 4.47 -6.75
C TYR A 821 31.09 5.66 -6.92
N THR A 822 30.71 6.85 -6.46
CA THR A 822 31.53 8.07 -6.58
C THR A 822 32.52 8.23 -5.42
N THR A 823 32.13 7.85 -4.21
CA THR A 823 32.92 8.02 -2.99
C THR A 823 33.88 6.85 -2.80
N LYS A 824 35.13 7.02 -3.23
CA LYS A 824 36.21 6.04 -2.97
C LYS A 824 36.58 6.04 -1.49
N LEU A 825 36.41 4.90 -0.82
CA LEU A 825 36.79 4.67 0.58
C LEU A 825 37.65 3.40 0.70
N GLY A 826 38.41 3.30 1.79
CA GLY A 826 39.26 2.16 2.12
C GLY A 826 39.78 2.24 3.55
N TYR A 827 40.75 1.39 3.88
CA TYR A 827 41.52 1.42 5.12
C TYR A 827 43.03 1.47 4.84
N GLU A 828 43.84 1.57 5.89
CA GLU A 828 45.29 1.40 5.82
C GLU A 828 45.69 -0.07 5.96
N ASP A 829 46.48 -0.56 5.00
CA ASP A 829 46.99 -1.94 5.01
C ASP A 829 48.32 -2.09 5.78
N GLY A 830 48.58 -3.33 6.23
CA GLY A 830 49.90 -3.75 6.72
C GLY A 830 50.25 -3.26 8.12
N LEU A 831 49.26 -3.25 9.03
CA LEU A 831 49.43 -2.92 10.45
C LEU A 831 49.49 -4.21 11.29
N SER A 832 50.32 -4.22 12.34
CA SER A 832 50.28 -5.25 13.37
C SER A 832 50.36 -4.68 14.79
N VAL A 833 49.64 -5.32 15.71
CA VAL A 833 49.41 -4.88 17.11
C VAL A 833 49.84 -5.97 18.09
N ARG A 834 50.35 -5.62 19.28
CA ARG A 834 50.82 -6.63 20.26
C ARG A 834 49.64 -7.41 20.88
N PRO A 835 49.85 -8.62 21.40
CA PRO A 835 48.79 -9.40 22.04
C PRO A 835 48.20 -8.68 23.27
N ASN A 836 46.87 -8.63 23.35
CA ASN A 836 46.09 -7.90 24.36
C ASN A 836 46.18 -6.35 24.27
N GLU A 837 46.77 -5.78 23.23
CA GLU A 837 46.73 -4.34 22.94
C GLU A 837 45.66 -4.00 21.88
N ALA A 838 45.48 -2.71 21.60
CA ALA A 838 44.56 -2.19 20.58
C ALA A 838 45.29 -1.30 19.58
N VAL A 839 44.74 -1.19 18.37
CA VAL A 839 45.23 -0.30 17.31
C VAL A 839 44.06 0.33 16.54
N THR A 840 44.18 1.62 16.24
CA THR A 840 43.27 2.34 15.35
C THR A 840 43.78 2.25 13.92
N VAL A 841 42.95 1.73 13.01
CA VAL A 841 43.14 1.73 11.57
C VAL A 841 42.40 2.93 10.99
N LEU A 842 43.09 3.82 10.26
CA LEU A 842 42.46 5.01 9.72
C LEU A 842 41.75 4.73 8.39
N ARG A 843 40.65 5.44 8.16
CA ARG A 843 39.93 5.43 6.88
C ARG A 843 40.78 6.10 5.80
N THR A 844 40.88 5.47 4.63
CA THR A 844 41.56 6.02 3.44
C THR A 844 40.54 6.38 2.33
N GLY A 845 40.99 7.11 1.31
CA GLY A 845 40.15 7.55 0.18
C GLY A 845 39.69 9.00 0.30
N ALA A 846 38.40 9.27 0.15
CA ALA A 846 37.82 10.60 0.26
C ALA A 846 38.10 11.22 1.64
N ALA A 847 38.65 12.44 1.68
CA ALA A 847 38.98 13.14 2.92
C ALA A 847 37.72 13.69 3.62
N VAL A 848 36.90 14.44 2.88
CA VAL A 848 35.55 14.85 3.29
C VAL A 848 34.56 13.78 2.82
N LEU A 849 33.66 13.35 3.71
CA LEU A 849 32.59 12.40 3.39
C LEU A 849 31.34 13.12 2.89
N PRO A 850 30.48 12.45 2.09
CA PRO A 850 29.13 12.92 1.85
C PRO A 850 28.35 13.13 3.17
N PRO A 851 27.42 14.09 3.24
CA PRO A 851 26.55 14.26 4.40
C PRO A 851 25.81 12.97 4.76
N ASN A 852 25.68 12.70 6.06
CA ASN A 852 25.01 11.51 6.61
C ASN A 852 25.61 10.17 6.13
N THR A 853 26.88 10.13 5.71
CA THR A 853 27.62 8.85 5.63
C THR A 853 27.86 8.30 7.03
N THR A 854 27.55 7.02 7.25
CA THR A 854 27.82 6.33 8.52
C THR A 854 28.48 4.97 8.32
N PHE A 855 29.13 4.44 9.36
CA PHE A 855 29.90 3.19 9.31
C PHE A 855 29.44 2.17 10.36
N GLU A 856 29.41 0.88 9.98
CA GLU A 856 29.10 -0.25 10.88
C GLU A 856 30.03 -1.43 10.59
N VAL A 857 30.48 -2.15 11.63
CA VAL A 857 31.21 -3.43 11.45
C VAL A 857 30.20 -4.52 11.04
N ASP A 858 30.44 -5.22 9.91
CA ASP A 858 29.54 -6.27 9.40
C ASP A 858 29.66 -7.55 10.25
N ARG A 859 28.87 -7.60 11.32
CA ARG A 859 28.84 -8.72 12.29
C ARG A 859 28.25 -10.02 11.74
N SER A 860 27.92 -10.10 10.44
CA SER A 860 27.54 -11.37 9.80
C SER A 860 28.73 -12.35 9.68
N LYS A 861 29.97 -11.86 9.80
CA LYS A 861 31.18 -12.69 9.91
C LYS A 861 31.72 -12.65 11.34
N PRO A 862 32.01 -13.81 11.98
CA PRO A 862 32.68 -13.83 13.27
C PRO A 862 34.15 -13.40 13.12
N LEU A 863 34.64 -12.55 14.03
CA LEU A 863 36.02 -12.08 14.08
C LEU A 863 36.95 -13.01 14.90
N GLY A 864 36.42 -14.13 15.41
CA GLY A 864 37.09 -14.96 16.40
C GLY A 864 37.20 -14.22 17.74
N ASP A 865 38.34 -14.34 18.41
CA ASP A 865 38.62 -13.67 19.69
C ASP A 865 39.03 -12.18 19.54
N TRP A 866 39.05 -11.65 18.31
CA TRP A 866 39.29 -10.23 18.04
C TRP A 866 38.00 -9.43 18.25
N MET A 867 38.11 -8.25 18.87
CA MET A 867 37.03 -7.28 18.95
C MET A 867 37.33 -6.08 18.06
N ALA A 868 36.31 -5.51 17.42
CA ALA A 868 36.46 -4.30 16.62
C ALA A 868 35.27 -3.36 16.80
N VAL A 869 35.56 -2.07 16.89
CA VAL A 869 34.58 -0.98 16.97
C VAL A 869 34.95 0.05 15.90
N VAL A 870 33.99 0.41 15.05
CA VAL A 870 34.14 1.52 14.11
C VAL A 870 33.47 2.76 14.69
N ASP A 871 34.08 3.91 14.52
CA ASP A 871 33.44 5.19 14.79
C ASP A 871 32.36 5.49 13.72
N GLU A 872 31.13 5.80 14.16
CA GLU A 872 29.93 5.88 13.29
C GLU A 872 30.08 6.94 12.19
N TYR A 873 30.89 8.00 12.39
CA TYR A 873 30.94 9.18 11.51
C TYR A 873 32.25 9.34 10.74
N THR A 874 33.40 9.07 11.37
CA THR A 874 34.72 9.11 10.73
C THR A 874 35.05 7.81 10.02
N GLY A 875 34.46 6.68 10.42
CA GLY A 875 34.81 5.37 9.88
C GLY A 875 36.18 4.86 10.30
N ASN A 876 36.87 5.51 11.24
CA ASN A 876 38.10 4.99 11.83
C ASN A 876 37.77 3.75 12.67
N LEU A 877 38.62 2.71 12.58
CA LEU A 877 38.33 1.38 13.14
C LEU A 877 39.32 1.04 14.25
N ARG A 878 38.84 0.93 15.49
CA ARG A 878 39.63 0.48 16.65
C ARG A 878 39.51 -1.03 16.81
N VAL A 879 40.63 -1.73 16.66
CA VAL A 879 40.73 -3.20 16.70
C VAL A 879 41.52 -3.63 17.93
N PHE A 880 40.98 -4.57 18.70
CA PHE A 880 41.56 -5.11 19.93
C PHE A 880 42.06 -6.54 19.66
N ALA A 881 43.31 -6.80 20.03
CA ALA A 881 44.01 -8.03 19.73
C ALA A 881 43.86 -9.07 20.86
N PRO A 882 43.50 -10.33 20.55
CA PRO A 882 43.52 -11.40 21.53
C PRO A 882 44.95 -11.74 21.97
N GLY A 883 45.07 -12.45 23.10
CA GLY A 883 46.36 -12.90 23.62
C GLY A 883 47.10 -13.93 22.74
N GLN A 884 46.40 -14.56 21.78
CA GLN A 884 46.93 -15.51 20.79
C GLN A 884 46.16 -15.36 19.46
N GLY A 885 46.82 -15.54 18.32
CA GLY A 885 46.19 -15.38 17.00
C GLY A 885 47.22 -15.11 15.89
N THR A 886 46.76 -14.71 14.70
CA THR A 886 47.63 -14.41 13.55
C THR A 886 47.20 -13.16 12.78
N THR A 887 45.97 -13.10 12.28
CA THR A 887 45.41 -11.99 11.49
C THR A 887 43.88 -12.00 11.58
N VAL A 888 43.26 -10.82 11.54
CA VAL A 888 41.82 -10.63 11.39
C VAL A 888 41.53 -9.74 10.17
N ASP A 889 40.51 -10.12 9.40
CA ASP A 889 39.91 -9.28 8.36
C ASP A 889 38.57 -8.76 8.90
N VAL A 890 38.52 -7.48 9.27
CA VAL A 890 37.31 -6.84 9.80
C VAL A 890 36.51 -6.24 8.63
N PRO A 891 35.32 -6.78 8.29
CA PRO A 891 34.45 -6.16 7.30
C PRO A 891 33.71 -4.96 7.90
N VAL A 892 33.62 -3.87 7.15
CA VAL A 892 32.89 -2.65 7.54
C VAL A 892 31.98 -2.24 6.38
N VAL A 893 30.75 -1.86 6.68
CA VAL A 893 29.83 -1.24 5.73
C VAL A 893 29.86 0.27 5.94
N ALA A 894 30.01 1.03 4.84
CA ALA A 894 29.74 2.46 4.83
C ALA A 894 28.41 2.70 4.12
N TYR A 895 27.44 3.30 4.81
CA TYR A 895 26.13 3.68 4.30
C TYR A 895 26.12 5.15 3.85
N PHE A 896 25.30 5.49 2.85
CA PHE A 896 25.20 6.83 2.30
C PHE A 896 23.75 7.34 2.31
N ALA A 897 23.58 8.67 2.27
CA ALA A 897 22.28 9.34 2.35
C ALA A 897 21.28 8.98 1.23
N ASP A 898 21.76 8.47 0.10
CA ASP A 898 20.95 7.98 -1.03
C ASP A 898 20.45 6.52 -0.85
N GLY A 899 20.74 5.91 0.30
CA GLY A 899 20.45 4.50 0.59
C GLY A 899 21.41 3.51 -0.07
N SER A 900 22.45 3.99 -0.76
CA SER A 900 23.53 3.13 -1.22
C SER A 900 24.50 2.79 -0.08
N PHE A 901 25.31 1.74 -0.28
CA PHE A 901 26.35 1.36 0.66
C PHE A 901 27.54 0.76 -0.09
N THR A 902 28.73 0.82 0.52
CA THR A 902 29.91 0.08 0.06
C THR A 902 30.47 -0.79 1.18
N ARG A 903 31.16 -1.87 0.83
CA ARG A 903 31.82 -2.77 1.80
C ARG A 903 33.33 -2.58 1.72
N LEU A 904 33.92 -2.37 2.89
CA LEU A 904 35.35 -2.22 3.13
C LEU A 904 35.84 -3.41 3.96
N THR A 905 37.15 -3.67 3.92
CA THR A 905 37.82 -4.64 4.80
C THR A 905 39.06 -3.98 5.36
N ALA A 906 39.32 -4.15 6.66
CA ALA A 906 40.59 -3.79 7.30
C ALA A 906 41.30 -5.06 7.78
N SER A 907 42.56 -5.26 7.38
CA SER A 907 43.35 -6.45 7.73
C SER A 907 44.43 -6.12 8.77
N VAL A 908 44.28 -6.63 9.99
CA VAL A 908 45.17 -6.38 11.13
C VAL A 908 45.86 -7.66 11.58
N ARG A 909 47.18 -7.62 11.82
CA ARG A 909 48.00 -8.78 12.19
C ARG A 909 48.39 -8.76 13.67
N LEU A 910 48.68 -9.93 14.24
CA LEU A 910 49.26 -10.02 15.58
C LEU A 910 50.79 -9.87 15.50
N SER A 911 51.36 -8.92 16.24
CA SER A 911 52.80 -8.69 16.33
C SER A 911 53.51 -9.80 17.13
N THR A 912 54.71 -10.17 16.72
CA THR A 912 55.58 -11.09 17.45
C THR A 912 56.47 -10.35 18.45
N SER A 913 57.13 -11.08 19.35
CA SER A 913 58.16 -10.53 20.26
C SER A 913 59.40 -9.98 19.54
N SER A 914 59.57 -10.25 18.24
CA SER A 914 60.64 -9.68 17.42
C SER A 914 60.30 -8.32 16.80
N ALA A 915 59.07 -7.84 16.94
CA ALA A 915 58.61 -6.55 16.41
C ALA A 915 59.43 -5.36 16.94
N LEU A 916 59.54 -4.29 16.15
CA LEU A 916 60.22 -3.06 16.54
C LEU A 916 59.51 -2.32 17.67
N SER A 917 58.16 -2.28 17.69
CA SER A 917 57.44 -1.73 18.83
C SER A 917 57.78 -2.45 20.13
N SER A 918 57.94 -3.77 20.12
CA SER A 918 58.33 -4.56 21.31
C SER A 918 59.80 -4.39 21.73
N LYS A 919 60.60 -3.57 21.03
CA LYS A 919 62.03 -3.32 21.32
C LYS A 919 62.33 -1.87 21.66
N HIS A 920 61.45 -0.94 21.31
CA HIS A 920 61.59 0.47 21.60
C HIS A 920 60.65 0.87 22.76
N THR A 921 60.91 2.02 23.36
CA THR A 921 60.01 2.62 24.33
C THR A 921 59.98 4.10 24.04
N LEU A 922 58.79 4.57 23.66
CA LEU A 922 58.51 5.94 23.28
C LEU A 922 57.40 6.45 24.20
N SER A 923 57.47 7.70 24.63
CA SER A 923 56.46 8.32 25.49
C SER A 923 56.42 9.84 25.33
N TYR A 924 55.33 10.46 25.74
CA TYR A 924 55.27 11.91 25.96
C TYR A 924 55.39 12.21 27.45
N ALA A 925 55.90 13.40 27.79
CA ALA A 925 55.90 13.89 29.16
C ALA A 925 54.59 14.63 29.47
N ASP A 926 54.04 14.42 30.66
CA ASP A 926 52.90 15.20 31.18
C ASP A 926 53.23 16.70 31.11
N THR A 927 52.45 17.44 30.33
CA THR A 927 52.75 18.85 29.99
C THR A 927 51.69 19.78 30.57
N ALA A 928 52.14 20.81 31.31
CA ALA A 928 51.27 21.89 31.76
C ALA A 928 51.30 23.06 30.76
N ALA A 929 50.14 23.69 30.53
CA ALA A 929 50.02 24.92 29.78
C ALA A 929 48.90 25.80 30.37
N ALA A 930 48.89 27.09 30.02
CA ALA A 930 47.78 27.98 30.34
C ALA A 930 46.62 27.79 29.34
N PRO A 931 45.35 28.06 29.73
CA PRO A 931 44.26 28.19 28.77
C PRO A 931 44.61 29.18 27.65
N GLY A 932 44.14 28.89 26.44
CA GLY A 932 44.45 29.68 25.23
C GLY A 932 45.87 29.52 24.67
N ALA A 933 46.80 28.88 25.40
CA ALA A 933 48.18 28.73 24.94
C ALA A 933 48.34 27.57 23.94
N THR A 934 49.16 27.80 22.90
CA THR A 934 49.71 26.74 22.05
C THR A 934 51.04 26.26 22.61
N THR A 935 51.16 24.96 22.89
CA THR A 935 52.39 24.30 23.37
C THR A 935 52.87 23.24 22.39
N ALA A 936 54.15 22.85 22.51
CA ALA A 936 54.75 21.76 21.75
C ALA A 936 55.23 20.66 22.71
N VAL A 937 54.68 19.45 22.55
CA VAL A 937 55.02 18.29 23.39
C VAL A 937 55.97 17.39 22.59
N ALA A 938 57.25 17.39 22.99
CA ALA A 938 58.27 16.57 22.35
C ALA A 938 58.13 15.09 22.73
N LEU A 939 58.36 14.21 21.75
CA LEU A 939 58.42 12.77 21.98
C LEU A 939 59.74 12.40 22.70
N THR A 940 59.64 11.56 23.72
CA THR A 940 60.76 11.02 24.48
C THR A 940 61.07 9.59 24.04
N GLY A 941 62.33 9.33 23.66
CA GLY A 941 62.82 8.02 23.27
C GLY A 941 63.55 8.03 21.92
N ALA A 942 64.14 6.88 21.54
CA ALA A 942 64.89 6.74 20.31
C ALA A 942 64.00 6.19 19.17
N VAL A 943 63.63 7.06 18.24
CA VAL A 943 62.79 6.76 17.06
C VAL A 943 63.61 6.05 15.97
N PRO A 944 63.23 4.84 15.51
CA PRO A 944 63.88 4.18 14.37
C PRO A 944 63.68 4.92 13.04
N GLU A 945 64.66 4.85 12.15
CA GLU A 945 64.54 5.36 10.78
C GLU A 945 63.36 4.72 10.04
N GLY A 946 62.56 5.52 9.34
CA GLY A 946 61.35 5.06 8.63
C GLY A 946 60.11 4.85 9.52
N THR A 947 60.19 5.13 10.83
CA THR A 947 59.01 5.23 11.70
C THR A 947 58.15 6.42 11.29
N THR A 948 56.83 6.27 11.42
CA THR A 948 55.85 7.33 11.11
C THR A 948 54.82 7.50 12.22
N PHE A 949 54.32 8.72 12.37
CA PHE A 949 53.38 9.11 13.42
C PHE A 949 52.05 9.60 12.82
N ALA A 950 50.94 9.25 13.46
CA ALA A 950 49.61 9.74 13.11
C ALA A 950 48.77 9.98 14.37
N LEU A 951 48.08 11.13 14.41
CA LEU A 951 47.09 11.39 15.44
C LEU A 951 45.88 10.47 15.21
N VAL A 952 45.41 9.80 16.26
CA VAL A 952 44.23 8.91 16.20
C VAL A 952 43.13 9.33 17.17
N ASP A 953 43.45 10.16 18.16
CA ASP A 953 42.51 10.80 19.09
C ASP A 953 43.06 12.18 19.49
N ASP A 954 42.27 13.24 19.37
CA ASP A 954 42.65 14.61 19.74
C ASP A 954 42.35 14.94 21.22
N GLY A 955 41.78 14.00 21.98
CA GLY A 955 41.46 14.19 23.40
C GLY A 955 40.37 15.25 23.66
N GLY A 956 39.58 15.61 22.64
CA GLY A 956 38.61 16.70 22.66
C GLY A 956 39.21 18.07 22.32
N LEU A 957 40.50 18.16 21.97
CA LEU A 957 41.17 19.41 21.64
C LEU A 957 41.13 19.70 20.14
N ARG A 958 40.37 20.73 19.77
CA ARG A 958 40.10 21.13 18.37
C ARG A 958 41.32 21.57 17.54
N SER A 959 42.51 21.61 18.14
CA SER A 959 43.75 21.98 17.45
C SER A 959 44.93 21.18 18.01
N VAL A 960 45.06 19.95 17.49
CA VAL A 960 46.20 19.06 17.71
C VAL A 960 46.75 18.65 16.34
N ASP A 961 48.05 18.82 16.14
CA ASP A 961 48.77 18.32 14.97
C ASP A 961 49.99 17.51 15.44
N VAL A 962 50.43 16.53 14.63
CA VAL A 962 51.60 15.70 14.93
C VAL A 962 52.56 15.67 13.74
N ASP A 963 53.83 15.94 14.03
CA ASP A 963 54.90 15.77 13.06
C ASP A 963 55.02 14.29 12.67
N ARG A 964 54.72 13.97 11.40
CA ARG A 964 54.68 12.60 10.89
C ARG A 964 56.03 11.88 10.91
N GLN A 965 57.15 12.58 11.08
CA GLN A 965 58.51 12.04 11.04
C GLN A 965 59.16 11.92 12.43
N ASN A 966 58.96 12.89 13.32
CA ASN A 966 59.57 12.90 14.67
C ASN A 966 58.57 12.78 15.83
N GLY A 967 57.27 12.82 15.56
CA GLY A 967 56.23 12.61 16.57
C GLY A 967 56.00 13.78 17.52
N THR A 968 56.63 14.94 17.31
CA THR A 968 56.34 16.15 18.10
C THR A 968 54.89 16.56 17.90
N LEU A 969 54.16 16.68 19.02
CA LEU A 969 52.79 17.18 19.05
C LEU A 969 52.79 18.70 19.16
N LYS A 970 51.92 19.37 18.42
CA LYS A 970 51.58 20.78 18.59
C LYS A 970 50.12 20.87 19.04
N VAL A 971 49.90 21.36 20.25
CA VAL A 971 48.60 21.33 20.94
C VAL A 971 48.20 22.74 21.31
N SER A 972 46.99 23.18 20.99
CA SER A 972 46.42 24.43 21.51
C SER A 972 45.29 24.14 22.48
N LEU A 973 45.44 24.62 23.73
CA LEU A 973 44.35 24.61 24.69
C LEU A 973 43.35 25.74 24.34
N PRO A 974 42.03 25.52 24.51
CA PRO A 974 41.05 26.58 24.39
C PRO A 974 41.13 27.55 25.60
N ASN A 975 40.50 28.73 25.50
CA ASN A 975 40.56 29.75 26.56
C ASN A 975 39.72 29.38 27.80
N ASP A 976 38.69 28.57 27.58
CA ASP A 976 37.78 27.97 28.57
C ASP A 976 38.25 26.55 28.99
N ALA A 977 39.52 26.20 28.75
CA ALA A 977 40.07 24.90 29.11
C ALA A 977 39.86 24.56 30.59
N GLN A 978 39.33 23.37 30.86
CA GLN A 978 38.96 22.96 32.22
C GLN A 978 40.22 22.80 33.07
N LEU A 979 40.32 23.63 34.11
CA LEU A 979 41.50 23.71 34.96
C LEU A 979 41.72 22.43 35.78
N ASP A 980 42.98 22.03 35.86
CA ASP A 980 43.53 20.87 36.57
C ASP A 980 42.99 19.48 36.13
N GLU A 981 42.19 19.39 35.04
CA GLU A 981 41.86 18.11 34.36
C GLU A 981 42.77 17.87 33.12
N PRO A 982 43.28 16.63 32.88
CA PRO A 982 44.21 16.35 31.78
C PRO A 982 43.52 15.93 30.48
N TYR A 983 43.59 16.79 29.45
CA TYR A 983 43.30 16.40 28.07
C TYR A 983 44.28 15.31 27.62
N THR A 984 43.75 14.21 27.08
CA THR A 984 44.55 13.03 26.73
C THR A 984 44.46 12.73 25.25
N THR A 985 45.46 13.15 24.48
CA THR A 985 45.54 12.92 23.02
C THR A 985 46.24 11.59 22.73
N THR A 986 45.82 10.82 21.74
CA THR A 986 46.49 9.55 21.38
C THR A 986 47.15 9.63 20.00
N VAL A 987 48.44 9.30 19.96
CA VAL A 987 49.25 9.18 18.73
C VAL A 987 49.59 7.72 18.49
N ARG A 988 49.30 7.24 17.27
CA ARG A 988 49.73 5.92 16.80
C ARG A 988 51.10 6.04 16.14
N VAL A 989 52.03 5.22 16.60
CA VAL A 989 53.34 5.00 15.99
C VAL A 989 53.25 3.81 15.04
N ARG A 990 53.82 3.93 13.83
CA ARG A 990 53.98 2.83 12.87
C ARG A 990 55.44 2.68 12.50
N TYR A 991 56.00 1.51 12.81
CA TYR A 991 57.39 1.14 12.54
C TYR A 991 57.58 0.55 11.12
N PRO A 992 58.82 0.53 10.58
CA PRO A 992 59.11 -0.02 9.25
C PRO A 992 58.76 -1.48 9.02
N ASP A 993 58.67 -2.29 10.09
CA ASP A 993 58.29 -3.71 10.03
C ASP A 993 56.76 -3.92 10.02
N GLY A 994 55.97 -2.85 10.00
CA GLY A 994 54.52 -2.87 10.09
C GLY A 994 53.97 -2.96 11.52
N SER A 995 54.83 -3.10 12.53
CA SER A 995 54.39 -3.07 13.93
C SER A 995 53.94 -1.67 14.34
N THR A 996 53.01 -1.63 15.28
CA THR A 996 52.40 -0.40 15.79
C THR A 996 52.33 -0.42 17.31
N GLU A 997 52.14 0.78 17.87
CA GLU A 997 51.68 1.01 19.24
C GLU A 997 50.95 2.35 19.30
N GLU A 998 50.15 2.56 20.35
CA GLU A 998 49.47 3.83 20.62
C GLU A 998 50.01 4.45 21.91
N ILE A 999 50.33 5.75 21.86
CA ILE A 999 50.96 6.49 22.94
C ILE A 999 50.05 7.68 23.28
N ALA A 1000 49.64 7.76 24.55
CA ALA A 1000 48.91 8.90 25.07
C ALA A 1000 49.87 10.04 25.45
N ALA A 1001 49.51 11.28 25.12
CA ALA A 1001 50.08 12.50 25.69
C ALA A 1001 49.04 13.18 26.58
N ARG A 1002 49.47 13.71 27.73
CA ARG A 1002 48.60 14.39 28.69
C ARG A 1002 48.96 15.86 28.78
N ILE A 1003 47.95 16.71 28.59
CA ILE A 1003 48.08 18.16 28.66
C ILE A 1003 47.09 18.68 29.69
N THR A 1004 47.59 19.30 30.77
CA THR A 1004 46.78 19.84 31.86
C THR A 1004 46.76 21.37 31.79
N ALA A 1005 45.57 21.97 31.84
CA ALA A 1005 45.43 23.41 32.01
C ALA A 1005 45.64 23.78 33.50
N THR A 1006 46.68 24.55 33.84
CA THR A 1006 47.01 24.82 35.26
C THR A 1006 46.41 26.11 35.82
N SER A 1007 45.88 26.08 37.05
CA SER A 1007 45.38 27.26 37.76
C SER A 1007 46.41 27.93 38.69
N GLU A 1008 46.56 29.26 38.57
CA GLU A 1008 47.23 30.10 39.56
C GLU A 1008 46.36 30.34 40.81
N ALA A 1009 45.05 30.56 40.64
CA ALA A 1009 44.12 30.78 41.74
C ALA A 1009 44.14 29.64 42.77
N VAL A 1010 44.21 28.37 42.35
CA VAL A 1010 44.32 27.23 43.27
C VAL A 1010 45.58 27.33 44.13
N ARG A 1011 46.70 27.71 43.53
CA ARG A 1011 48.03 27.79 44.16
C ARG A 1011 48.25 29.04 45.02
N PHE A 1012 47.49 30.11 44.82
CA PHE A 1012 47.60 31.34 45.61
C PHE A 1012 47.11 31.16 47.06
N ALA A 1013 48.00 31.38 48.04
CA ALA A 1013 47.70 31.33 49.47
C ALA A 1013 47.60 32.75 50.07
N PRO A 1014 46.38 33.29 50.30
CA PRO A 1014 46.19 34.64 50.83
C PRO A 1014 46.61 34.76 52.31
N ARG A 1015 47.09 35.94 52.69
CA ARG A 1015 47.40 36.29 54.10
C ARG A 1015 46.24 37.03 54.77
N ALA A 1016 45.10 36.36 54.94
CA ALA A 1016 44.00 36.90 55.73
C ALA A 1016 44.44 37.08 57.19
N THR A 1017 44.30 38.28 57.74
CA THR A 1017 44.58 38.60 59.14
C THR A 1017 43.31 39.17 59.75
N ALA A 1018 42.84 38.59 60.86
CA ALA A 1018 41.63 39.05 61.53
C ALA A 1018 41.83 40.45 62.12
N ALA A 1019 40.85 41.33 61.96
CA ALA A 1019 40.89 42.71 62.45
C ALA A 1019 39.81 42.95 63.51
N THR A 1020 39.98 44.03 64.29
CA THR A 1020 39.00 44.48 65.29
C THR A 1020 38.65 45.94 65.08
N VAL A 1021 37.38 46.28 65.24
CA VAL A 1021 36.81 47.63 65.08
C VAL A 1021 35.99 47.96 66.32
N GLU A 1022 36.24 49.09 66.98
CA GLU A 1022 35.37 49.52 68.07
C GLU A 1022 33.98 49.94 67.54
N VAL A 1023 32.91 49.65 68.29
CA VAL A 1023 31.55 50.05 67.93
C VAL A 1023 31.45 51.58 67.88
N GLY A 1024 31.12 52.12 66.70
CA GLY A 1024 31.18 53.55 66.37
C GLY A 1024 32.49 53.99 65.72
N GLY A 1025 33.47 53.09 65.55
CA GLY A 1025 34.79 53.34 64.97
C GLY A 1025 35.00 52.71 63.59
N SER A 1026 36.22 52.86 63.08
CA SER A 1026 36.64 52.51 61.72
C SER A 1026 38.06 51.94 61.74
N ALA A 1027 38.35 50.89 60.96
CA ALA A 1027 39.69 50.34 60.78
C ALA A 1027 40.00 50.08 59.29
N VAL A 1028 41.29 50.14 58.95
CA VAL A 1028 41.82 49.91 57.60
C VAL A 1028 42.71 48.67 57.59
N ILE A 1029 42.39 47.73 56.72
CA ILE A 1029 43.05 46.42 56.57
C ILE A 1029 43.76 46.40 55.22
N ARG A 1030 45.05 46.10 55.19
CA ARG A 1030 45.78 45.85 53.94
C ARG A 1030 45.62 44.39 53.55
N THR A 1031 44.83 44.12 52.50
CA THR A 1031 44.46 42.76 52.10
C THR A 1031 45.64 41.95 51.56
N GLY A 1032 46.63 42.62 50.98
CA GLY A 1032 47.77 41.99 50.31
C GLY A 1032 47.43 41.35 48.96
N LEU A 1033 46.25 41.62 48.42
CA LEU A 1033 45.83 41.18 47.09
C LEU A 1033 46.48 42.05 46.00
N PRO A 1034 46.71 41.51 44.78
CA PRO A 1034 47.19 42.30 43.66
C PRO A 1034 46.17 43.37 43.22
N PRO A 1035 46.61 44.45 42.56
CA PRO A 1035 45.72 45.48 42.03
C PRO A 1035 44.66 44.92 41.08
N GLY A 1036 43.45 45.47 41.12
CA GLY A 1036 42.34 45.05 40.24
C GLY A 1036 41.41 43.98 40.84
N ALA A 1037 41.72 43.43 42.03
CA ALA A 1037 40.76 42.68 42.83
C ALA A 1037 39.50 43.52 43.15
N LYS A 1038 38.35 42.86 43.40
CA LYS A 1038 37.03 43.49 43.54
C LYS A 1038 36.31 43.00 44.80
N LEU A 1039 35.71 43.91 45.55
CA LEU A 1039 34.83 43.58 46.67
C LEU A 1039 33.51 43.01 46.12
N LEU A 1040 33.13 41.80 46.55
CA LEU A 1040 31.86 41.20 46.13
C LEU A 1040 30.67 41.80 46.91
N PRO A 1041 29.43 41.65 46.41
CA PRO A 1041 28.23 41.92 47.21
C PRO A 1041 28.12 40.94 48.38
N PHE A 1042 27.83 41.46 49.58
CA PHE A 1042 27.62 40.68 50.80
C PHE A 1042 26.75 41.48 51.78
N ASP A 1043 26.22 40.81 52.80
CA ASP A 1043 25.43 41.47 53.85
C ASP A 1043 26.31 42.32 54.78
N ARG A 1044 25.83 43.51 55.13
CA ARG A 1044 26.53 44.55 55.88
C ARG A 1044 25.72 45.04 57.08
N ASN A 1045 24.97 44.18 57.75
CA ASN A 1045 24.13 44.48 58.93
C ASN A 1045 24.78 45.43 59.97
N GLY A 1046 24.58 46.74 59.82
CA GLY A 1046 25.16 47.78 60.68
C GLY A 1046 26.60 48.21 60.37
N TRP A 1047 27.22 47.71 59.29
CA TRP A 1047 28.61 47.99 58.94
C TRP A 1047 28.73 48.84 57.66
N ASN A 1048 29.63 49.82 57.66
CA ASN A 1048 30.06 50.52 56.45
C ASN A 1048 31.34 49.86 55.94
N VAL A 1049 31.42 49.53 54.64
CA VAL A 1049 32.59 48.85 54.05
C VAL A 1049 32.94 49.43 52.69
N GLN A 1050 34.21 49.83 52.56
CA GLN A 1050 34.79 50.39 51.33
C GLN A 1050 36.09 49.63 51.02
N TYR A 1051 36.33 49.37 49.74
CA TYR A 1051 37.54 48.70 49.28
C TYR A 1051 38.18 49.49 48.16
N ASN A 1052 39.48 49.76 48.26
CA ASN A 1052 40.26 50.45 47.24
C ASN A 1052 40.99 49.41 46.35
N PRO A 1053 40.53 49.17 45.11
CA PRO A 1053 41.12 48.17 44.22
C PRO A 1053 42.51 48.55 43.68
N ALA A 1054 42.95 49.80 43.90
CA ALA A 1054 44.28 50.28 43.49
C ALA A 1054 45.33 50.18 44.62
N THR A 1055 44.94 50.24 45.89
CA THR A 1055 45.87 50.10 47.04
C THR A 1055 45.74 48.79 47.81
N GLY A 1056 44.68 48.02 47.59
CA GLY A 1056 44.39 46.80 48.37
C GLY A 1056 43.95 47.10 49.81
N GLU A 1057 43.49 48.32 50.08
CA GLU A 1057 43.03 48.72 51.42
C GLU A 1057 41.52 48.56 51.55
N LEU A 1058 41.13 47.82 52.58
CA LEU A 1058 39.77 47.50 52.98
C LEU A 1058 39.44 48.29 54.25
N THR A 1059 38.56 49.29 54.15
CA THR A 1059 38.08 50.09 55.28
C THR A 1059 36.74 49.53 55.77
N VAL A 1060 36.64 49.27 57.07
CA VAL A 1060 35.46 48.67 57.71
C VAL A 1060 35.10 49.46 58.98
N GLU A 1061 33.84 49.87 59.08
CA GLU A 1061 33.33 50.71 60.17
C GLU A 1061 32.09 50.07 60.79
N ALA A 1062 32.05 49.96 62.12
CA ALA A 1062 30.90 49.42 62.85
C ALA A 1062 30.00 50.56 63.32
N ASN A 1063 28.71 50.58 62.96
CA ASN A 1063 27.80 51.58 63.49
C ASN A 1063 27.38 51.26 64.94
N ALA A 1064 26.80 52.24 65.63
CA ALA A 1064 26.42 52.13 67.05
C ALA A 1064 25.30 51.10 67.36
N ALA A 1065 24.73 50.43 66.35
CA ALA A 1065 23.76 49.34 66.52
C ALA A 1065 24.37 47.94 66.34
N VAL A 1066 25.65 47.82 65.96
CA VAL A 1066 26.37 46.54 65.90
C VAL A 1066 26.69 46.05 67.32
N PRO A 1067 26.24 44.85 67.74
CA PRO A 1067 26.61 44.30 69.05
C PRO A 1067 28.13 44.00 69.14
N PRO A 1068 28.81 44.36 70.24
CA PRO A 1068 30.17 43.89 70.51
C PRO A 1068 30.25 42.36 70.45
N GLY A 1069 31.29 41.83 69.81
CA GLY A 1069 31.46 40.40 69.51
C GLY A 1069 30.91 39.96 68.15
N THR A 1070 30.18 40.81 67.41
CA THR A 1070 29.75 40.51 66.05
C THR A 1070 30.95 40.41 65.11
N VAL A 1071 31.02 39.36 64.29
CA VAL A 1071 32.04 39.19 63.23
C VAL A 1071 31.41 39.46 61.87
N LEU A 1072 32.02 40.37 61.11
CA LEU A 1072 31.73 40.61 59.70
C LEU A 1072 32.77 39.89 58.83
N THR A 1073 32.33 39.01 57.95
CA THR A 1073 33.20 38.39 56.94
C THR A 1073 33.10 39.16 55.63
N VAL A 1074 34.23 39.68 55.15
CA VAL A 1074 34.29 40.50 53.92
C VAL A 1074 34.90 39.71 52.76
N PRO A 1075 34.12 39.34 51.72
CA PRO A 1075 34.62 38.59 50.57
C PRO A 1075 35.16 39.51 49.46
N VAL A 1076 36.43 39.30 49.07
CA VAL A 1076 37.09 40.02 47.96
C VAL A 1076 37.53 39.01 46.89
N GLU A 1077 37.05 39.19 45.66
CA GLU A 1077 37.46 38.40 44.48
C GLU A 1077 38.76 38.97 43.89
N VAL A 1078 39.77 38.12 43.71
CA VAL A 1078 40.92 38.39 42.84
C VAL A 1078 40.78 37.58 41.55
N THR A 1079 41.08 38.21 40.41
CA THR A 1079 41.28 37.55 39.11
C THR A 1079 42.77 37.56 38.78
N PHE A 1080 43.31 36.44 38.34
CA PHE A 1080 44.73 36.24 38.03
C PHE A 1080 45.01 36.42 36.53
N PRO A 1081 46.29 36.59 36.11
CA PRO A 1081 46.65 36.75 34.69
C PRO A 1081 46.28 35.56 33.79
N ASP A 1082 46.12 34.36 34.36
CA ASP A 1082 45.62 33.15 33.68
C ASP A 1082 44.08 33.13 33.52
N GLY A 1083 43.38 34.19 33.91
CA GLY A 1083 41.91 34.30 33.91
C GLY A 1083 41.23 33.61 35.10
N SER A 1084 41.97 32.83 35.91
CA SER A 1084 41.40 32.13 37.06
C SER A 1084 41.02 33.12 38.19
N LYS A 1085 40.12 32.68 39.08
CA LYS A 1085 39.53 33.54 40.13
C LYS A 1085 39.60 32.89 41.50
N LYS A 1086 39.77 33.72 42.55
CA LYS A 1086 39.67 33.29 43.95
C LYS A 1086 38.95 34.34 44.79
N VAL A 1087 37.99 33.91 45.61
CA VAL A 1087 37.44 34.74 46.68
C VAL A 1087 38.28 34.56 47.94
N VAL A 1088 38.62 35.68 48.59
CA VAL A 1088 39.38 35.73 49.84
C VAL A 1088 38.55 36.46 50.89
N GLU A 1089 38.35 35.82 52.03
CA GLU A 1089 37.52 36.33 53.12
C GLU A 1089 38.35 36.97 54.23
N TYR A 1090 37.98 38.18 54.64
CA TYR A 1090 38.63 38.94 55.71
C TYR A 1090 37.65 39.12 56.88
N PRO A 1091 37.86 38.44 58.02
CA PRO A 1091 37.00 38.56 59.19
C PRO A 1091 37.36 39.78 60.06
N VAL A 1092 36.33 40.54 60.46
CA VAL A 1092 36.45 41.76 61.26
C VAL A 1092 35.49 41.72 62.45
N THR A 1093 35.99 41.88 63.68
CA THR A 1093 35.19 41.72 64.91
C THR A 1093 34.91 43.06 65.59
N ALA A 1094 33.66 43.29 65.98
CA ALA A 1094 33.25 44.46 66.75
C ALA A 1094 33.70 44.37 68.22
N THR A 1095 34.31 45.43 68.75
CA THR A 1095 34.74 45.54 70.16
C THR A 1095 34.08 46.73 70.85
N GLY A 1096 33.99 46.74 72.19
CA GLY A 1096 33.33 47.82 72.93
C GLY A 1096 33.90 48.00 74.33
N THR A 1097 33.79 49.22 74.87
CA THR A 1097 34.32 49.63 76.18
C THR A 1097 33.22 49.68 77.25
N THR A 1098 33.47 49.05 78.40
CA THR A 1098 32.49 48.95 79.50
C THR A 1098 32.86 49.89 80.65
N PRO A 1099 32.00 50.84 81.05
CA PRO A 1099 32.17 51.60 82.29
C PRO A 1099 31.83 50.73 83.52
N PRO A 1100 32.47 50.92 84.69
CA PRO A 1100 32.44 49.92 85.76
C PRO A 1100 31.46 50.21 86.94
N VAL A 1101 31.25 49.16 87.75
CA VAL A 1101 30.85 49.13 89.18
C VAL A 1101 29.38 48.85 89.58
N GLN A 1102 29.27 47.85 90.46
CA GLN A 1102 28.24 47.49 91.47
C GLN A 1102 26.97 46.71 91.14
N GLU A 1103 26.69 45.77 92.05
CA GLU A 1103 25.63 44.77 92.07
C GLU A 1103 24.36 45.26 92.78
N SER A 1104 23.21 44.67 92.48
CA SER A 1104 22.10 44.49 93.45
C SER A 1104 21.13 43.37 93.04
N GLY A 1105 21.40 42.15 93.54
CA GLY A 1105 20.45 41.11 93.97
C GLY A 1105 19.22 40.70 93.12
N SER A 1106 19.19 39.41 92.75
CA SER A 1106 18.00 38.53 92.60
C SER A 1106 16.93 38.85 91.54
N SER A 1107 16.39 37.88 90.78
CA SER A 1107 16.50 36.42 90.89
C SER A 1107 16.09 35.70 89.58
N VAL A 1108 16.40 34.39 89.50
CA VAL A 1108 15.95 33.38 88.51
C VAL A 1108 16.44 33.56 87.05
N GLY A 1109 17.18 32.55 86.58
CA GLY A 1109 17.28 32.26 85.13
C GLY A 1109 18.69 31.99 84.58
N GLY A 1110 19.29 30.82 84.85
CA GLY A 1110 20.45 30.38 84.07
C GLY A 1110 21.32 29.28 84.70
N TRP A 1111 21.47 28.16 83.98
CA TRP A 1111 22.60 27.23 84.05
C TRP A 1111 22.79 26.57 82.67
N ILE A 1112 23.77 27.05 81.91
CA ILE A 1112 24.57 26.33 80.88
C ILE A 1112 25.70 27.32 80.49
N ALA A 1113 26.94 27.00 80.86
CA ALA A 1113 28.11 27.87 80.60
C ALA A 1113 29.43 27.08 80.65
N VAL A 1114 29.48 25.90 80.02
CA VAL A 1114 30.71 25.12 79.79
C VAL A 1114 30.67 24.56 78.36
N VAL A 1115 31.83 24.40 77.72
CA VAL A 1115 32.02 23.95 76.33
C VAL A 1115 31.61 24.96 75.25
N LEU A 1116 32.40 26.04 75.12
CA LEU A 1116 32.43 26.88 73.91
C LEU A 1116 33.84 27.00 73.29
N GLY A 1117 34.78 26.14 73.68
CA GLY A 1117 36.15 26.07 73.14
C GLY A 1117 36.36 25.06 72.00
N ALA A 1118 35.30 24.38 71.52
CA ALA A 1118 35.41 23.22 70.63
C ALA A 1118 34.48 23.21 69.41
N LEU A 1119 33.68 24.26 69.18
CA LEU A 1119 32.66 24.29 68.11
C LEU A 1119 32.99 25.17 66.90
N ALA A 1120 34.15 25.82 66.87
CA ALA A 1120 34.61 26.57 65.70
C ALA A 1120 35.00 25.70 64.49
N ALA A 1121 35.14 24.37 64.66
CA ALA A 1121 35.65 23.45 63.64
C ALA A 1121 34.57 22.69 62.85
N LEU A 1122 33.27 22.83 63.18
CA LEU A 1122 32.19 22.01 62.59
C LEU A 1122 31.08 22.79 61.87
N ALA A 1123 31.11 24.12 61.87
CA ALA A 1123 30.15 24.93 61.11
C ALA A 1123 30.45 24.99 59.59
N GLY A 1124 31.71 24.83 59.18
CA GLY A 1124 32.14 25.02 57.78
C GLY A 1124 31.76 23.91 56.80
N ILE A 1125 31.42 22.70 57.28
CA ILE A 1125 31.20 21.53 56.41
C ILE A 1125 29.75 21.50 55.87
N GLY A 1126 28.77 22.01 56.63
CA GLY A 1126 27.35 21.95 56.26
C GLY A 1126 26.98 22.79 55.04
N PHE A 1127 27.60 23.96 54.85
CA PHE A 1127 27.24 24.87 53.76
C PHE A 1127 27.90 24.50 52.41
N ALA A 1128 29.12 23.97 52.44
CA ALA A 1128 29.80 23.46 51.24
C ALA A 1128 29.02 22.31 50.56
N ALA A 1129 28.32 21.49 51.34
CA ALA A 1129 27.45 20.42 50.84
C ALA A 1129 26.09 20.92 50.31
N PHE A 1130 25.69 22.17 50.60
CA PHE A 1130 24.45 22.77 50.10
C PHE A 1130 24.64 23.46 48.75
N VAL A 1131 25.79 24.11 48.54
CA VAL A 1131 26.09 24.87 47.30
C VAL A 1131 26.49 23.97 46.12
N ASN A 1132 26.74 22.67 46.36
CA ASN A 1132 27.27 21.75 45.35
C ASN A 1132 26.42 20.46 45.14
N GLN A 1133 25.10 20.55 45.37
CA GLN A 1133 24.21 19.38 45.31
C GLN A 1133 24.11 18.75 43.91
N ASP A 1134 24.20 19.53 42.84
CA ASP A 1134 24.08 19.02 41.47
C ASP A 1134 25.32 18.25 41.01
N ALA A 1135 26.53 18.66 41.43
CA ALA A 1135 27.75 17.90 41.20
C ALA A 1135 27.74 16.53 41.90
N ILE A 1136 27.18 16.47 43.12
CA ILE A 1136 27.07 15.22 43.89
C ILE A 1136 26.00 14.30 43.27
N ARG A 1137 24.87 14.85 42.78
CA ARG A 1137 23.88 14.09 42.00
C ARG A 1137 24.46 13.51 40.71
N ALA A 1138 25.24 14.31 39.97
CA ALA A 1138 25.86 13.88 38.72
C ALA A 1138 26.84 12.71 38.91
N GLN A 1139 27.56 12.64 40.04
CA GLN A 1139 28.40 11.47 40.34
C GLN A 1139 27.60 10.25 40.80
N LEU A 1140 26.57 10.40 41.64
CA LEU A 1140 25.78 9.25 42.13
C LEU A 1140 25.01 8.55 41.00
N GLN A 1141 24.40 9.31 40.08
CA GLN A 1141 23.73 8.74 38.92
C GLN A 1141 24.67 7.94 37.99
N ARG A 1142 25.98 8.23 38.01
CA ARG A 1142 26.99 7.51 37.22
C ARG A 1142 27.36 6.13 37.80
N PHE A 1143 26.87 5.80 39.01
CA PHE A 1143 27.10 4.51 39.68
C PHE A 1143 25.82 3.73 40.05
N GLY A 1144 24.63 4.24 39.68
CA GLY A 1144 23.38 3.46 39.74
C GLY A 1144 22.71 3.37 41.12
N PHE A 1145 22.66 4.48 41.86
CA PHE A 1145 21.86 4.66 43.09
C PHE A 1145 20.93 5.88 42.99
#